data_AF-A0A6J0ZAL8-F1
#
_entry.id   AF-A0A6J0ZAL8-F1
#
_cell.length_a   1.000
_cell.length_b   1.000
_cell.length_c   1.000
_cell.angle_alpha   90.00
_cell.angle_beta   90.00
_cell.angle_gamma   90.00
#
_symmetry.space_group_name_H-M   'P 1'
#
loop_
_entity.id
_entity.type
_entity.pdbx_description
1 polymer ?
#
loop_
_entity_poly.entity_id
_entity_poly.type
_entity_poly.pdbx_seq_one_letter_code
_entity_poly.pdbx_strand_id
1 'polypeptide(L)'
;MMEEEELEFVEELEAVLQLTPDVQLAIEQVFPSQDPLDRADFNAVEYINTLFPTEQSLANIDEVVNKIRLKIRRLDDNIRTVVRGQTNVGQDGRQALEEAQKAIQQLFGKIKDIKDKAEKSEQMVKEITRDIKQLDHAKRHLTTSITTLNHLHMLAGGVDSLEAMTRRRQYGEVANLLQGVMNVLEHFHKYMGIPQIRQLSERVKAAQTELGQQILADFEEAFPSQGTKRPGGPSNVLRDACQVANILDPRIKQEIIKKFIKQHLSEYLVLFQENQDVAWLDKIDRRYAWIKRQLVDYEEKYGRMFPREWYMAERIAVEFCHITRTELAKIMRTRAKEIEVKLLLFAIQRTTNFEGFLAKRFSGCTLTDGTLKKLESPPASTNPFLEDEPAAEMEELAMEKGDLEQPKKPKAPDNPFHGIVSKCFEPHLYVYIESQDKNLGELIDRFVADFKAQGPPKPNTDEGGAVLPSCADLFVYYKKCMVQCSQLSTGEPMIALTTIFQKYLREYAWKILSGNLPKTTSSSGGLTISSLLKEKEGSEAAKFTLEELCLICSILSTAEYCLATTQQLEEKLKEKVDVSLIERINLTGEMDTFSTVISSSIQLLVQDLDAACDPALTAMSKMQWQNVEHVGDQSPYVTSVILHIKQNVPIIRDNLASTRKYFTQFCIKFANSFIPKFITHLFKCKPISMVGAEQWLGQRQPRSSKQRQAHLFGSEKLCSPHPASLPPSAPPCSLEFYASRHVYIDGVASALLS
;
A
#
# COMPACT_ATOMS: atom_id res chain seq x y z
N MET A 1 49.51 28.19 105.88
CA MET A 1 49.19 28.57 104.49
C MET A 1 48.37 27.48 103.77
N MET A 2 48.27 26.22 104.19
CA MET A 2 47.44 25.64 105.26
C MET A 2 46.18 26.39 105.79
N GLU A 3 45.80 27.54 105.22
CA GLU A 3 44.48 28.19 105.45
C GLU A 3 43.88 28.64 104.09
N GLU A 4 44.71 28.86 103.06
CA GLU A 4 44.27 28.97 101.64
C GLU A 4 43.95 27.59 101.03
N GLU A 5 44.59 26.52 101.54
CA GLU A 5 44.31 25.09 101.22
C GLU A 5 42.92 24.57 101.68
N GLU A 6 42.09 25.34 102.39
CA GLU A 6 40.70 24.94 102.70
C GLU A 6 39.63 25.81 102.00
N LEU A 7 40.00 26.99 101.46
CA LEU A 7 39.07 27.92 100.82
C LEU A 7 39.01 27.75 99.28
N GLU A 8 40.13 27.52 98.61
CA GLU A 8 40.13 27.26 97.15
C GLU A 8 39.54 25.89 96.81
N PHE A 9 39.70 24.89 97.69
CA PHE A 9 39.12 23.56 97.49
C PHE A 9 37.58 23.55 97.58
N VAL A 10 36.99 24.57 98.21
CA VAL A 10 35.53 24.78 98.25
C VAL A 10 35.05 25.52 97.00
N GLU A 11 35.82 26.49 96.49
CA GLU A 11 35.52 27.15 95.20
C GLU A 11 35.64 26.18 94.01
N GLU A 12 36.60 25.25 94.03
CA GLU A 12 36.77 24.24 92.98
C GLU A 12 35.68 23.14 93.02
N LEU A 13 35.10 22.85 94.18
CA LEU A 13 33.98 21.91 94.31
C LEU A 13 32.63 22.55 93.95
N GLU A 14 32.44 23.85 94.24
CA GLU A 14 31.27 24.61 93.78
C GLU A 14 31.29 24.81 92.26
N ALA A 15 32.48 24.91 91.64
CA ALA A 15 32.63 24.93 90.19
C ALA A 15 32.25 23.60 89.50
N VAL A 16 32.36 22.46 90.19
CA VAL A 16 32.03 21.13 89.64
C VAL A 16 30.53 20.83 89.63
N LEU A 17 29.70 21.61 90.32
CA LEU A 17 28.24 21.42 90.40
C LEU A 17 27.41 22.46 89.62
N GLN A 18 28.03 23.27 88.75
CA GLN A 18 27.28 24.03 87.74
C GLN A 18 27.05 23.17 86.49
N LEU A 19 26.02 22.32 86.55
CA LEU A 19 25.53 21.61 85.37
C LEU A 19 25.04 22.64 84.34
N THR A 20 25.42 22.45 83.07
CA THR A 20 24.96 23.32 81.99
C THR A 20 23.44 23.27 81.87
N PRO A 21 22.77 24.37 81.43
CA PRO A 21 21.31 24.44 81.40
C PRO A 21 20.67 23.29 80.63
N ASP A 22 21.31 22.85 79.55
CA ASP A 22 20.86 21.73 78.72
C ASP A 22 20.94 20.38 79.45
N VAL A 23 21.96 20.20 80.30
CA VAL A 23 22.12 18.97 81.10
C VAL A 23 21.13 18.96 82.26
N GLN A 24 20.88 20.11 82.90
CA GLN A 24 19.83 20.23 83.92
C GLN A 24 18.43 19.97 83.33
N LEU A 25 18.11 20.54 82.16
CA LEU A 25 16.84 20.28 81.46
C LEU A 25 16.69 18.81 81.06
N ALA A 26 17.78 18.17 80.60
CA ALA A 26 17.76 16.74 80.28
C ALA A 26 17.56 15.89 81.54
N ILE A 27 18.17 16.25 82.67
CA ILE A 27 17.99 15.54 83.95
C ILE A 27 16.56 15.72 84.48
N GLU A 28 15.98 16.93 84.44
CA GLU A 28 14.58 17.18 84.84
C GLU A 28 13.57 16.46 83.95
N GLN A 29 13.85 16.32 82.64
CA GLN A 29 13.00 15.54 81.73
C GLN A 29 13.05 14.03 82.02
N VAL A 30 14.21 13.51 82.43
CA VAL A 30 14.40 12.08 82.67
C VAL A 30 14.00 11.70 84.11
N PHE A 31 14.10 12.62 85.08
CA PHE A 31 13.74 12.42 86.49
C PHE A 31 12.96 13.63 87.07
N PRO A 32 11.64 13.77 86.81
CA PRO A 32 10.84 14.84 87.41
C PRO A 32 10.60 14.55 88.90
N SER A 33 11.28 15.28 89.79
CA SER A 33 11.07 15.19 91.23
C SER A 33 10.07 16.25 91.73
N GLN A 34 9.09 15.83 92.54
CA GLN A 34 8.21 16.74 93.28
C GLN A 34 8.65 16.90 94.75
N ASP A 35 9.76 16.29 95.18
CA ASP A 35 10.25 16.41 96.56
C ASP A 35 10.89 17.80 96.74
N PRO A 36 10.41 18.62 97.69
CA PRO A 36 10.98 19.95 97.93
C PRO A 36 12.49 19.92 98.23
N LEU A 37 13.02 18.80 98.74
CA LEU A 37 14.45 18.62 99.04
C LEU A 37 15.35 18.59 97.79
N ASP A 38 14.79 18.30 96.61
CA ASP A 38 15.55 18.21 95.35
C ASP A 38 15.62 19.55 94.60
N ARG A 39 14.94 20.59 95.12
CA ARG A 39 14.96 21.93 94.54
C ARG A 39 16.26 22.67 94.90
N ALA A 40 16.84 23.34 93.91
CA ALA A 40 18.07 24.11 94.10
C ALA A 40 17.90 25.28 95.10
N ASP A 41 16.69 25.81 95.26
CA ASP A 41 16.34 26.92 96.14
C ASP A 41 15.70 26.47 97.48
N PHE A 42 15.98 25.24 97.94
CA PHE A 42 15.38 24.68 99.15
C PHE A 42 15.61 25.54 100.41
N ASN A 43 14.52 25.98 101.03
CA ASN A 43 14.54 26.69 102.30
C ASN A 43 14.22 25.75 103.47
N ALA A 44 15.27 25.35 104.20
CA ALA A 44 15.17 24.45 105.34
C ALA A 44 14.26 25.00 106.46
N VAL A 45 14.25 26.32 106.66
CA VAL A 45 13.44 26.96 107.71
C VAL A 45 11.95 26.86 107.37
N GLU A 46 11.60 27.15 106.12
CA GLU A 46 10.23 27.04 105.65
C GLU A 46 9.73 25.59 105.71
N TYR A 47 10.57 24.63 105.30
CA TYR A 47 10.25 23.21 105.37
C TYR A 47 10.03 22.73 106.81
N ILE A 48 10.88 23.11 107.77
CA ILE A 48 10.68 22.77 109.19
C ILE A 48 9.38 23.38 109.71
N ASN A 49 9.10 24.64 109.37
CA ASN A 49 7.85 25.31 109.77
C ASN A 49 6.61 24.63 109.17
N THR A 50 6.70 24.05 107.97
CA THR A 50 5.58 23.23 107.43
C THR A 50 5.37 21.92 108.18
N LEU A 51 6.43 21.33 108.74
CA LEU A 51 6.36 20.07 109.49
C LEU A 51 5.86 20.27 110.93
N PHE A 52 6.21 21.39 111.56
CA PHE A 52 5.78 21.75 112.92
C PHE A 52 5.13 23.14 112.94
N PRO A 53 3.94 23.34 112.34
CA PRO A 53 3.33 24.68 112.26
C PRO A 53 2.80 25.22 113.59
N THR A 54 2.58 24.36 114.60
CA THR A 54 2.10 24.76 115.94
C THR A 54 2.85 24.05 117.08
N GLU A 55 2.87 24.62 118.28
CA GLU A 55 3.58 24.03 119.45
C GLU A 55 3.05 22.64 119.84
N GLN A 56 1.78 22.33 119.60
CA GLN A 56 1.23 20.99 119.87
C GLN A 56 1.80 19.92 118.93
N SER A 57 2.17 20.28 117.69
CA SER A 57 2.78 19.36 116.70
C SER A 57 4.19 18.89 117.09
N LEU A 58 4.87 19.56 118.02
CA LEU A 58 6.16 19.12 118.55
C LEU A 58 6.06 17.79 119.32
N ALA A 59 4.85 17.37 119.73
CA ALA A 59 4.65 16.05 120.33
C ALA A 59 5.03 14.89 119.39
N ASN A 60 4.98 15.09 118.06
CA ASN A 60 5.27 14.05 117.06
C ASN A 60 6.72 14.08 116.55
N ILE A 61 7.62 14.84 117.18
CA ILE A 61 8.98 15.08 116.68
C ILE A 61 9.80 13.80 116.50
N ASP A 62 9.70 12.85 117.45
CA ASP A 62 10.45 11.60 117.40
C ASP A 62 10.06 10.71 116.22
N GLU A 63 8.78 10.73 115.82
CA GLU A 63 8.30 9.96 114.68
C GLU A 63 8.87 10.52 113.35
N VAL A 64 8.87 11.85 113.21
CA VAL A 64 9.42 12.54 112.04
C VAL A 64 10.92 12.33 111.94
N VAL A 65 11.66 12.45 113.05
CA VAL A 65 13.12 12.23 113.09
C VAL A 65 13.46 10.80 112.69
N ASN A 66 12.72 9.80 113.19
CA ASN A 66 12.96 8.41 112.82
C ASN A 66 12.69 8.16 111.33
N LYS A 67 11.65 8.77 110.75
CA LYS A 67 11.36 8.69 109.33
C LYS A 67 12.48 9.28 108.47
N ILE A 68 13.04 10.43 108.88
CA ILE A 68 14.17 11.06 108.19
C ILE A 68 15.44 10.19 108.29
N ARG A 69 15.75 9.63 109.47
CA ARG A 69 16.90 8.72 109.63
C ARG A 69 16.81 7.47 108.76
N LEU A 70 15.62 6.91 108.62
CA LEU A 70 15.35 5.77 107.73
C LEU A 70 15.54 6.14 106.25
N LYS A 71 15.11 7.34 105.85
CA LYS A 71 15.35 7.85 104.49
C LYS A 71 16.85 7.99 104.20
N ILE A 72 17.63 8.58 105.12
CA ILE A 72 19.08 8.77 104.95
C ILE A 72 19.78 7.44 104.72
N ARG A 73 19.50 6.42 105.56
CA ARG A 73 20.13 5.09 105.41
C ARG A 73 19.82 4.42 104.06
N ARG A 74 18.59 4.54 103.56
CA ARG A 74 18.23 4.01 102.24
C ARG A 74 19.00 4.70 101.12
N LEU A 75 19.19 6.00 101.23
CA LEU A 75 19.91 6.79 100.23
C LEU A 75 21.39 6.41 100.18
N ASP A 76 22.03 6.23 101.35
CA ASP A 76 23.42 5.77 101.43
C ASP A 76 23.63 4.38 100.80
N ASP A 77 22.72 3.43 101.02
CA ASP A 77 22.80 2.10 100.40
C ASP A 77 22.64 2.15 98.87
N ASN A 78 21.76 3.02 98.36
CA ASN A 78 21.61 3.22 96.93
C ASN A 78 22.86 3.84 96.30
N ILE A 79 23.42 4.90 96.91
CA ILE A 79 24.64 5.55 96.44
C ILE A 79 25.79 4.55 96.39
N ARG A 80 25.97 3.75 97.45
CA ARG A 80 27.02 2.73 97.52
C ARG A 80 26.90 1.71 96.39
N THR A 81 25.69 1.30 96.06
CA THR A 81 25.42 0.32 94.99
C THR A 81 25.79 0.90 93.61
N VAL A 82 25.39 2.13 93.34
CA VAL A 82 25.67 2.81 92.06
C VAL A 82 27.17 3.06 91.86
N VAL A 83 27.86 3.58 92.89
CA VAL A 83 29.31 3.88 92.81
C VAL A 83 30.11 2.61 92.53
N ARG A 84 29.79 1.49 93.20
CA ARG A 84 30.44 0.20 92.94
C ARG A 84 30.15 -0.33 91.53
N GLY A 85 28.95 -0.12 91.01
CA GLY A 85 28.60 -0.52 89.64
C GLY A 85 29.39 0.25 88.57
N GLN A 86 29.64 1.54 88.78
CA GLN A 86 30.36 2.40 87.83
C GLN A 86 31.87 2.11 87.76
N THR A 87 32.53 1.81 88.88
CA THR A 87 33.99 1.58 88.90
C THR A 87 34.40 0.36 88.06
N ASN A 88 33.64 -0.73 88.12
CA ASN A 88 33.98 -1.96 87.38
C ASN A 88 33.73 -1.82 85.87
N VAL A 89 32.61 -1.22 85.48
CA VAL A 89 32.22 -1.09 84.07
C VAL A 89 33.19 -0.16 83.31
N GLY A 90 33.70 0.89 83.94
CA GLY A 90 34.68 1.79 83.33
C GLY A 90 36.04 1.12 83.05
N GLN A 91 36.48 0.23 83.94
CA GLN A 91 37.75 -0.49 83.79
C GLN A 91 37.64 -1.60 82.71
N ASP A 92 36.55 -2.38 82.74
CA ASP A 92 36.28 -3.41 81.73
C ASP A 92 36.13 -2.79 80.32
N GLY A 93 35.47 -1.63 80.22
CA GLY A 93 35.33 -0.91 78.95
C GLY A 93 36.67 -0.45 78.35
N ARG A 94 37.60 0.06 79.18
CA ARG A 94 38.96 0.42 78.72
C ARG A 94 39.75 -0.81 78.28
N GLN A 95 39.66 -1.90 79.03
CA GLN A 95 40.38 -3.13 78.71
C GLN A 95 39.89 -3.75 77.40
N ALA A 96 38.57 -3.83 77.19
CA ALA A 96 37.98 -4.32 75.95
C ALA A 96 38.37 -3.46 74.74
N LEU A 97 38.49 -2.14 74.90
CA LEU A 97 38.93 -1.23 73.83
C LEU A 97 40.40 -1.47 73.46
N GLU A 98 41.27 -1.67 74.46
CA GLU A 98 42.69 -1.95 74.23
C GLU A 98 42.90 -3.32 73.55
N GLU A 99 42.14 -4.34 73.96
CA GLU A 99 42.14 -5.65 73.32
C GLU A 99 41.66 -5.57 71.86
N ALA A 100 40.58 -4.81 71.60
CA ALA A 100 40.10 -4.58 70.24
C ALA A 100 41.16 -3.87 69.38
N GLN A 101 41.84 -2.86 69.93
CA GLN A 101 42.91 -2.14 69.21
C GLN A 101 44.09 -3.07 68.87
N LYS A 102 44.50 -3.94 69.81
CA LYS A 102 45.54 -4.96 69.55
C LYS A 102 45.09 -5.98 68.50
N ALA A 103 43.85 -6.46 68.57
CA ALA A 103 43.29 -7.39 67.60
C ALA A 103 43.24 -6.78 66.18
N ILE A 104 42.88 -5.50 66.06
CA ILE A 104 42.86 -4.77 64.79
C ILE A 104 44.28 -4.63 64.22
N GLN A 105 45.27 -4.28 65.05
CA GLN A 105 46.67 -4.23 64.59
C GLN A 105 47.17 -5.59 64.10
N GLN A 106 46.85 -6.66 64.81
CA GLN A 106 47.18 -8.03 64.37
C GLN A 106 46.47 -8.39 63.07
N LEU A 107 45.21 -7.98 62.88
CA LEU A 107 44.46 -8.21 61.65
C LEU A 107 45.11 -7.49 60.46
N PHE A 108 45.50 -6.21 60.62
CA PHE A 108 46.24 -5.49 59.58
C PHE A 108 47.57 -6.16 59.23
N GLY A 109 48.29 -6.68 60.23
CA GLY A 109 49.47 -7.51 60.01
C GLY A 109 49.16 -8.75 59.16
N LYS A 110 48.14 -9.52 59.55
CA LYS A 110 47.71 -10.72 58.80
C LYS A 110 47.25 -10.40 57.37
N ILE A 111 46.52 -9.31 57.17
CA ILE A 111 46.08 -8.87 55.83
C ILE A 111 47.30 -8.51 54.97
N LYS A 112 48.28 -7.79 55.54
CA LYS A 112 49.52 -7.47 54.84
C LYS A 112 50.29 -8.74 54.46
N ASP A 113 50.42 -9.68 55.39
CA ASP A 113 51.08 -10.96 55.12
C ASP A 113 50.36 -11.78 54.04
N ILE A 114 49.02 -11.80 54.05
CA ILE A 114 48.22 -12.47 53.02
C ILE A 114 48.42 -11.79 51.67
N LYS A 115 48.43 -10.46 51.62
CA LYS A 115 48.66 -9.70 50.39
C LYS A 115 50.06 -10.00 49.83
N ASP A 116 51.09 -9.97 50.66
CA ASP A 116 52.47 -10.26 50.25
C ASP A 116 52.62 -11.71 49.78
N LYS A 117 51.93 -12.67 50.43
CA LYS A 117 51.89 -14.06 49.99
C LYS A 117 51.12 -14.24 48.68
N ALA A 118 50.02 -13.52 48.48
CA ALA A 118 49.24 -13.56 47.25
C ALA A 118 50.03 -12.97 46.08
N GLU A 119 50.74 -11.86 46.28
CA GLU A 119 51.61 -11.25 45.26
C GLU A 119 52.78 -12.18 44.88
N LYS A 120 53.41 -12.83 45.87
CA LYS A 120 54.41 -13.87 45.61
C LYS A 120 53.83 -15.07 44.87
N SER A 121 52.60 -15.48 45.21
CA SER A 121 51.90 -16.57 44.50
C SER A 121 51.57 -16.18 43.06
N GLU A 122 51.13 -14.95 42.81
CA GLU A 122 50.87 -14.44 41.47
C GLU A 122 52.13 -14.43 40.62
N GLN A 123 53.24 -13.92 41.17
CA GLN A 123 54.53 -13.91 40.50
C GLN A 123 55.02 -15.33 40.19
N MET A 124 54.90 -16.26 41.14
CA MET A 124 55.24 -17.66 40.93
C MET A 124 54.39 -18.31 39.82
N VAL A 125 53.07 -18.08 39.82
CA VAL A 125 52.17 -18.58 38.75
C VAL A 125 52.53 -17.95 37.40
N LYS A 126 52.88 -16.67 37.37
CA LYS A 126 53.31 -15.97 36.14
C LYS A 126 54.61 -16.54 35.58
N GLU A 127 55.54 -16.94 36.45
CA GLU A 127 56.77 -17.62 36.06
C GLU A 127 56.50 -19.04 35.54
N ILE A 128 55.66 -19.83 36.23
CA ILE A 128 55.27 -21.18 35.79
C ILE A 128 54.55 -21.11 34.44
N THR A 129 53.62 -20.18 34.27
CA THR A 129 52.83 -20.04 33.03
C THR A 129 53.63 -19.47 31.86
N ARG A 130 54.77 -18.80 32.10
CA ARG A 130 55.68 -18.33 31.05
C ARG A 130 56.24 -19.51 30.24
N ASP A 131 56.72 -20.54 30.94
CA ASP A 131 57.34 -21.70 30.30
C ASP A 131 56.27 -22.56 29.59
N ILE A 132 55.05 -22.63 30.14
CA ILE A 132 53.88 -23.22 29.47
C ILE A 132 53.57 -22.50 28.15
N LYS A 133 53.62 -21.16 28.11
CA LYS A 133 53.44 -20.41 26.86
C LYS A 133 54.52 -20.73 25.84
N GLN A 134 55.78 -20.81 26.24
CA GLN A 134 56.87 -21.20 25.33
C GLN A 134 56.66 -22.62 24.78
N LEU A 135 56.24 -23.55 25.63
CA LEU A 135 55.91 -24.92 25.21
C LEU A 135 54.70 -24.96 24.26
N ASP A 136 53.69 -24.13 24.51
CA ASP A 136 52.52 -24.01 23.62
C ASP A 136 52.91 -23.41 22.26
N HIS A 137 53.77 -22.38 22.24
CA HIS A 137 54.34 -21.85 21.01
C HIS A 137 55.12 -22.94 20.25
N ALA A 138 55.99 -23.69 20.93
CA ALA A 138 56.73 -24.80 20.33
C ALA A 138 55.79 -25.88 19.77
N LYS A 139 54.80 -26.31 20.55
CA LYS A 139 53.78 -27.29 20.12
C LYS A 139 53.01 -26.78 18.90
N ARG A 140 52.57 -25.52 18.90
CA ARG A 140 51.83 -24.91 17.79
C ARG A 140 52.69 -24.83 16.53
N HIS A 141 53.95 -24.41 16.67
CA HIS A 141 54.90 -24.38 15.55
C HIS A 141 55.17 -25.78 15.00
N LEU A 142 55.46 -26.77 15.85
CA LEU A 142 55.65 -28.16 15.44
C LEU A 142 54.41 -28.73 14.73
N THR A 143 53.22 -28.51 15.29
CA THR A 143 51.95 -28.96 14.70
C THR A 143 51.72 -28.32 13.34
N THR A 144 51.99 -27.01 13.22
CA THR A 144 51.87 -26.27 11.95
C THR A 144 52.87 -26.81 10.92
N SER A 145 54.12 -27.03 11.30
CA SER A 145 55.16 -27.58 10.43
C SER A 145 54.84 -28.99 9.95
N ILE A 146 54.40 -29.89 10.85
CA ILE A 146 53.99 -31.26 10.50
C ILE A 146 52.80 -31.24 9.54
N THR A 147 51.79 -30.41 9.83
CA THR A 147 50.60 -30.29 8.97
C THR A 147 50.97 -29.77 7.58
N THR A 148 51.83 -28.74 7.52
CA THR A 148 52.31 -28.18 6.25
C THR A 148 53.14 -29.20 5.46
N LEU A 149 54.00 -29.98 6.13
CA LEU A 149 54.79 -31.02 5.48
C LEU A 149 53.91 -32.15 4.94
N ASN A 150 52.92 -32.59 5.73
CA ASN A 150 51.95 -33.59 5.29
C ASN A 150 51.12 -33.09 4.10
N HIS A 151 50.68 -31.83 4.13
CA HIS A 151 49.98 -31.20 3.01
C HIS A 151 50.88 -31.11 1.77
N LEU A 152 52.17 -30.82 1.91
CA LEU A 152 53.10 -30.80 0.79
C LEU A 152 53.31 -32.20 0.20
N HIS A 153 53.43 -33.22 1.05
CA HIS A 153 53.52 -34.61 0.63
C HIS A 153 52.26 -35.06 -0.11
N MET A 154 51.07 -34.74 0.43
CA MET A 154 49.79 -34.98 -0.24
C MET A 154 49.68 -34.26 -1.58
N LEU A 155 50.17 -33.01 -1.67
CA LEU A 155 50.18 -32.25 -2.92
C LEU A 155 51.07 -32.95 -3.95
N ALA A 156 52.33 -33.22 -3.62
CA ALA A 156 53.28 -33.84 -4.55
C ALA A 156 52.81 -35.22 -5.05
N GLY A 157 52.44 -36.13 -4.14
CA GLY A 157 51.92 -37.45 -4.51
C GLY A 157 50.56 -37.38 -5.21
N GLY A 158 49.74 -36.39 -4.85
CA GLY A 158 48.45 -36.11 -5.48
C GLY A 158 48.58 -35.64 -6.92
N VAL A 159 49.55 -34.76 -7.24
CA VAL A 159 49.82 -34.31 -8.62
C VAL A 159 50.27 -35.48 -9.49
N ASP A 160 51.21 -36.31 -9.02
CA ASP A 160 51.70 -37.45 -9.80
C ASP A 160 50.60 -38.49 -10.05
N SER A 161 49.75 -38.74 -9.05
CA SER A 161 48.59 -39.63 -9.19
C SER A 161 47.55 -39.04 -10.14
N LEU A 162 47.29 -37.73 -10.07
CA LEU A 162 46.35 -37.01 -10.93
C LEU A 162 46.78 -37.11 -12.40
N GLU A 163 48.04 -36.83 -12.72
CA GLU A 163 48.57 -36.96 -14.08
C GLU A 163 48.47 -38.39 -14.62
N ALA A 164 48.73 -39.41 -13.78
CA ALA A 164 48.60 -40.81 -14.17
C ALA A 164 47.13 -41.20 -14.45
N MET A 165 46.19 -40.73 -13.64
CA MET A 165 44.75 -41.03 -13.78
C MET A 165 44.11 -40.29 -14.95
N THR A 166 44.54 -39.06 -15.23
CA THR A 166 44.14 -38.29 -16.44
C THR A 166 44.49 -39.06 -17.72
N ARG A 167 45.70 -39.66 -17.79
CA ARG A 167 46.11 -40.48 -18.94
C ARG A 167 45.26 -41.74 -19.12
N ARG A 168 44.78 -42.32 -18.01
CA ARG A 168 43.94 -43.54 -18.01
C ARG A 168 42.45 -43.28 -18.19
N ARG A 169 42.01 -42.02 -18.25
CA ARG A 169 40.59 -41.60 -18.37
C ARG A 169 39.69 -42.10 -17.22
N GLN A 170 40.24 -42.23 -16.01
CA GLN A 170 39.48 -42.66 -14.83
C GLN A 170 38.80 -41.48 -14.11
N TYR A 171 37.80 -40.86 -14.75
CA TYR A 171 37.19 -39.62 -14.26
C TYR A 171 36.59 -39.72 -12.84
N GLY A 172 36.03 -40.87 -12.46
CA GLY A 172 35.37 -41.03 -11.16
C GLY A 172 36.33 -40.86 -9.98
N GLU A 173 37.54 -41.41 -10.09
CA GLU A 173 38.57 -41.26 -9.06
C GLU A 173 39.29 -39.90 -9.15
N VAL A 174 39.45 -39.38 -10.38
CA VAL A 174 40.02 -38.06 -10.64
C VAL A 174 39.22 -36.96 -9.93
N ALA A 175 37.89 -37.04 -9.89
CA ALA A 175 37.06 -36.03 -9.24
C ALA A 175 37.44 -35.83 -7.76
N ASN A 176 37.46 -36.92 -6.99
CA ASN A 176 37.79 -36.86 -5.56
C ASN A 176 39.24 -36.43 -5.32
N LEU A 177 40.18 -36.95 -6.11
CA LEU A 177 41.59 -36.60 -6.00
C LEU A 177 41.83 -35.13 -6.36
N LEU A 178 41.23 -34.63 -7.44
CA LEU A 178 41.34 -33.24 -7.87
C LEU A 178 40.78 -32.29 -6.83
N GLN A 179 39.62 -32.60 -6.23
CA GLN A 179 39.05 -31.79 -5.15
C GLN A 179 39.99 -31.72 -3.94
N GLY A 180 40.56 -32.87 -3.53
CA GLY A 180 41.54 -32.92 -2.44
C GLY A 180 42.79 -32.10 -2.74
N VAL A 181 43.36 -32.26 -3.95
CA VAL A 181 44.54 -31.51 -4.41
C VAL A 181 44.24 -30.01 -4.46
N MET A 182 43.07 -29.58 -4.93
CA MET A 182 42.66 -28.17 -4.97
C MET A 182 42.54 -27.58 -3.56
N ASN A 183 41.89 -28.28 -2.64
CA ASN A 183 41.77 -27.84 -1.25
C ASN A 183 43.15 -27.67 -0.60
N VAL A 184 44.07 -28.61 -0.83
CA VAL A 184 45.46 -28.52 -0.33
C VAL A 184 46.21 -27.36 -1.00
N LEU A 185 46.06 -27.17 -2.32
CA LEU A 185 46.67 -26.06 -3.05
C LEU A 185 46.23 -24.71 -2.50
N GLU A 186 44.97 -24.56 -2.07
CA GLU A 186 44.43 -23.34 -1.45
C GLU A 186 45.27 -22.90 -0.24
N HIS A 187 45.62 -23.85 0.64
CA HIS A 187 46.47 -23.59 1.81
C HIS A 187 47.89 -23.14 1.42
N PHE A 188 48.37 -23.51 0.22
CA PHE A 188 49.70 -23.16 -0.28
C PHE A 188 49.77 -21.85 -1.08
N HIS A 189 48.67 -21.14 -1.29
CA HIS A 189 48.68 -19.89 -2.07
C HIS A 189 49.63 -18.83 -1.48
N LYS A 190 49.77 -18.79 -0.16
CA LYS A 190 50.70 -17.88 0.54
C LYS A 190 52.18 -18.22 0.33
N TYR A 191 52.48 -19.44 -0.11
CA TYR A 191 53.83 -19.97 -0.31
C TYR A 191 54.24 -20.03 -1.78
N MET A 192 53.48 -19.40 -2.69
CA MET A 192 53.74 -19.37 -4.13
C MET A 192 55.06 -18.67 -4.54
N GLY A 193 55.72 -17.98 -3.61
CA GLY A 193 57.08 -17.47 -3.82
C GLY A 193 58.16 -18.56 -3.88
N ILE A 194 57.86 -19.77 -3.39
CA ILE A 194 58.79 -20.90 -3.42
C ILE A 194 58.69 -21.58 -4.80
N PRO A 195 59.80 -21.66 -5.59
CA PRO A 195 59.77 -22.17 -6.96
C PRO A 195 59.19 -23.59 -7.11
N GLN A 196 59.49 -24.49 -6.17
CA GLN A 196 59.02 -25.88 -6.22
C GLN A 196 57.49 -25.99 -6.02
N ILE A 197 56.92 -25.19 -5.11
CA ILE A 197 55.47 -25.15 -4.87
C ILE A 197 54.76 -24.53 -6.08
N ARG A 198 55.36 -23.47 -6.66
CA ARG A 198 54.87 -22.87 -7.89
C ARG A 198 54.86 -23.87 -9.05
N GLN A 199 55.92 -24.65 -9.23
CA GLN A 199 55.99 -25.69 -10.26
C GLN A 199 54.91 -26.76 -10.06
N LEU A 200 54.66 -27.20 -8.83
CA LEU A 200 53.55 -28.12 -8.52
C LEU A 200 52.19 -27.50 -8.87
N SER A 201 51.97 -26.22 -8.54
CA SER A 201 50.75 -25.51 -8.91
C SER A 201 50.56 -25.40 -10.43
N GLU A 202 51.64 -25.11 -11.16
CA GLU A 202 51.62 -25.04 -12.63
C GLU A 202 51.31 -26.41 -13.25
N ARG A 203 51.85 -27.51 -12.70
CA ARG A 203 51.49 -28.89 -13.09
C ARG A 203 50.01 -29.20 -12.84
N VAL A 204 49.46 -28.83 -11.68
CA VAL A 204 48.02 -28.99 -11.39
C VAL A 204 47.17 -28.23 -12.40
N LYS A 205 47.52 -26.98 -12.72
CA LYS A 205 46.80 -26.18 -13.73
C LYS A 205 46.89 -26.78 -15.13
N ALA A 206 48.04 -27.33 -15.51
CA ALA A 206 48.21 -28.04 -16.76
C ALA A 206 47.31 -29.28 -16.82
N ALA A 207 47.29 -30.10 -15.76
CA ALA A 207 46.41 -31.25 -15.64
C ALA A 207 44.91 -30.87 -15.68
N GLN A 208 44.51 -29.77 -15.04
CA GLN A 208 43.13 -29.23 -15.13
C GLN A 208 42.76 -28.84 -16.57
N THR A 209 43.66 -28.20 -17.29
CA THR A 209 43.43 -27.77 -18.67
C THR A 209 43.34 -28.98 -19.61
N GLU A 210 44.24 -29.95 -19.44
CA GLU A 210 44.22 -31.21 -20.18
C GLU A 210 42.94 -32.01 -19.92
N LEU A 211 42.54 -32.17 -18.65
CA LEU A 211 41.27 -32.81 -18.26
C LEU A 211 40.07 -32.09 -18.88
N GLY A 212 40.04 -30.76 -18.85
CA GLY A 212 38.97 -29.98 -19.48
C GLY A 212 38.86 -30.22 -20.98
N GLN A 213 39.98 -30.19 -21.70
CA GLN A 213 40.02 -30.46 -23.14
C GLN A 213 39.62 -31.91 -23.46
N GLN A 214 40.10 -32.87 -22.67
CA GLN A 214 39.81 -34.28 -22.83
C GLN A 214 38.32 -34.57 -22.60
N ILE A 215 37.72 -34.01 -21.55
CA ILE A 215 36.28 -34.14 -21.29
C ILE A 215 35.47 -33.53 -22.44
N LEU A 216 35.84 -32.33 -22.92
CA LEU A 216 35.14 -31.70 -24.04
C LEU A 216 35.22 -32.56 -25.32
N ALA A 217 36.38 -33.14 -25.62
CA ALA A 217 36.56 -34.03 -26.77
C ALA A 217 35.73 -35.33 -26.64
N ASP A 218 35.69 -35.91 -25.45
CA ASP A 218 34.90 -37.13 -25.18
C ASP A 218 33.40 -36.88 -25.30
N PHE A 219 32.92 -35.69 -24.88
CA PHE A 219 31.55 -35.27 -25.12
C PHE A 219 31.27 -35.02 -26.62
N GLU A 220 32.21 -34.48 -27.38
CA GLU A 220 32.07 -34.31 -28.84
C GLU A 220 32.03 -35.66 -29.58
N GLU A 221 32.83 -36.64 -29.15
CA GLU A 221 32.83 -37.98 -29.73
C GLU A 221 31.53 -38.73 -29.41
N ALA A 222 31.04 -38.60 -28.18
CA ALA A 222 29.78 -39.21 -27.77
C ALA A 222 28.56 -38.57 -28.47
N PHE A 223 28.62 -37.25 -28.72
CA PHE A 223 27.53 -36.47 -29.30
C PHE A 223 27.99 -35.72 -30.57
N PRO A 224 28.24 -36.44 -31.69
CA PRO A 224 28.75 -35.83 -32.91
C PRO A 224 27.71 -34.89 -33.55
N SER A 225 28.18 -33.74 -34.03
CA SER A 225 27.34 -32.67 -34.58
C SER A 225 26.63 -33.02 -35.91
N GLN A 226 27.06 -34.10 -36.57
CA GLN A 226 26.49 -34.58 -37.83
C GLN A 226 26.23 -36.08 -37.73
N GLY A 227 25.06 -36.52 -38.20
CA GLY A 227 24.51 -37.88 -38.06
C GLY A 227 25.25 -39.00 -38.81
N THR A 228 26.58 -38.97 -38.84
CA THR A 228 27.41 -39.97 -39.52
C THR A 228 27.85 -41.13 -38.62
N LYS A 229 27.61 -41.04 -37.30
CA LYS A 229 27.76 -42.16 -36.35
C LYS A 229 26.56 -42.22 -35.42
N ARG A 230 26.15 -43.44 -35.02
CA ARG A 230 25.18 -43.60 -33.92
C ARG A 230 25.71 -42.83 -32.71
N PRO A 231 24.93 -41.93 -32.09
CA PRO A 231 25.38 -41.23 -30.90
C PRO A 231 25.81 -42.27 -29.86
N GLY A 232 26.99 -42.06 -29.27
CA GLY A 232 27.42 -42.82 -28.12
C GLY A 232 26.34 -42.66 -27.05
N GLY A 233 25.74 -43.77 -26.63
CA GLY A 233 24.72 -43.73 -25.61
C GLY A 233 25.25 -43.15 -24.28
N PRO A 234 24.37 -42.97 -23.29
CA PRO A 234 24.78 -42.56 -21.95
C PRO A 234 25.88 -43.51 -21.44
N SER A 235 27.03 -42.96 -21.10
CA SER A 235 28.17 -43.73 -20.58
C SER A 235 28.41 -43.37 -19.12
N ASN A 236 28.73 -44.36 -18.30
CA ASN A 236 29.18 -44.13 -16.92
C ASN A 236 30.44 -43.25 -16.90
N VAL A 237 31.29 -43.36 -17.93
CA VAL A 237 32.50 -42.52 -18.08
C VAL A 237 32.14 -41.04 -18.24
N LEU A 238 31.08 -40.72 -18.99
CA LEU A 238 30.62 -39.33 -19.17
C LEU A 238 29.93 -38.78 -17.92
N ARG A 239 29.20 -39.63 -17.18
CA ARG A 239 28.64 -39.26 -15.89
C ARG A 239 29.75 -38.88 -14.90
N ASP A 240 30.79 -39.70 -14.84
CA ASP A 240 31.92 -39.45 -13.97
C ASP A 240 32.73 -38.22 -14.45
N ALA A 241 32.81 -37.98 -15.77
CA ALA A 241 33.37 -36.75 -16.34
C ALA A 241 32.58 -35.49 -15.95
N CYS A 242 31.25 -35.56 -15.82
CA CYS A 242 30.45 -34.45 -15.29
C CYS A 242 30.82 -34.08 -13.85
N GLN A 243 31.21 -35.06 -13.02
CA GLN A 243 31.66 -34.79 -11.65
C GLN A 243 32.99 -34.03 -11.65
N VAL A 244 33.92 -34.40 -12.52
CA VAL A 244 35.18 -33.65 -12.71
C VAL A 244 34.89 -32.24 -13.25
N ALA A 245 33.97 -32.09 -14.20
CA ALA A 245 33.58 -30.79 -14.77
C ALA A 245 32.94 -29.83 -13.75
N ASN A 246 32.34 -30.33 -12.67
CA ASN A 246 31.84 -29.49 -11.56
C ASN A 246 32.97 -28.88 -10.71
N ILE A 247 34.13 -29.52 -10.68
CA ILE A 247 35.29 -29.11 -9.88
C ILE A 247 36.22 -28.19 -10.69
N LEU A 248 36.26 -28.41 -12.01
CA LEU A 248 36.99 -27.58 -12.97
C LEU A 248 36.36 -26.19 -13.14
N ASP A 249 36.94 -25.38 -14.02
CA ASP A 249 36.42 -24.06 -14.38
C ASP A 249 34.95 -24.15 -14.87
N PRO A 250 34.02 -23.34 -14.32
CA PRO A 250 32.63 -23.29 -14.74
C PRO A 250 32.41 -23.13 -16.26
N ARG A 251 33.38 -22.58 -16.98
CA ARG A 251 33.36 -22.47 -18.45
C ARG A 251 33.22 -23.83 -19.14
N ILE A 252 33.91 -24.86 -18.65
CA ILE A 252 33.85 -26.21 -19.25
C ILE A 252 32.44 -26.78 -19.11
N LYS A 253 31.85 -26.66 -17.91
CA LYS A 253 30.46 -27.02 -17.66
C LYS A 253 29.50 -26.28 -18.61
N GLN A 254 29.65 -24.96 -18.75
CA GLN A 254 28.81 -24.17 -19.66
C GLN A 254 28.93 -24.62 -21.13
N GLU A 255 30.14 -24.92 -21.60
CA GLU A 255 30.37 -25.42 -22.96
C GLU A 255 29.75 -26.81 -23.18
N ILE A 256 29.85 -27.73 -22.22
CA ILE A 256 29.20 -29.05 -22.28
C ILE A 256 27.68 -28.88 -22.38
N ILE A 257 27.08 -28.09 -21.49
CA ILE A 257 25.64 -27.79 -21.47
C ILE A 257 25.21 -27.22 -22.82
N LYS A 258 25.92 -26.19 -23.32
CA LYS A 258 25.59 -25.51 -24.57
C LYS A 258 25.66 -26.44 -25.78
N LYS A 259 26.73 -27.24 -25.90
CA LYS A 259 26.88 -28.20 -27.01
C LYS A 259 25.83 -29.29 -26.95
N PHE A 260 25.55 -29.84 -25.77
CA PHE A 260 24.52 -30.87 -25.60
C PHE A 260 23.13 -30.35 -25.98
N ILE A 261 22.73 -29.17 -25.49
CA ILE A 261 21.43 -28.57 -25.83
C ILE A 261 21.34 -28.29 -27.34
N LYS A 262 22.38 -27.71 -27.94
CA LYS A 262 22.42 -27.44 -29.38
C LYS A 262 22.26 -28.72 -30.20
N GLN A 263 22.91 -29.80 -29.80
CA GLN A 263 22.78 -31.10 -30.46
C GLN A 263 21.37 -31.66 -30.30
N HIS A 264 20.81 -31.62 -29.10
CA HIS A 264 19.49 -32.17 -28.81
C HIS A 264 18.36 -31.42 -29.53
N LEU A 265 18.53 -30.11 -29.75
CA LEU A 265 17.59 -29.26 -30.50
C LEU A 265 17.90 -29.18 -32.01
N SER A 266 18.92 -29.89 -32.50
CA SER A 266 19.29 -29.84 -33.92
C SER A 266 18.19 -30.41 -34.84
N GLU A 267 17.51 -31.48 -34.41
CA GLU A 267 16.37 -32.06 -35.14
C GLU A 267 15.19 -31.08 -35.22
N TYR A 268 14.93 -30.34 -34.13
CA TYR A 268 13.90 -29.30 -34.10
C TYR A 268 14.16 -28.20 -35.14
N LEU A 269 15.42 -27.76 -35.23
CA LEU A 269 15.83 -26.74 -36.20
C LEU A 269 15.68 -27.19 -37.65
N VAL A 270 15.64 -28.49 -37.94
CA VAL A 270 15.41 -29.02 -39.30
C VAL A 270 13.92 -29.22 -39.56
N LEU A 271 13.19 -29.78 -38.59
CA LEU A 271 11.76 -30.08 -38.73
C LEU A 271 10.89 -28.83 -38.86
N PHE A 272 11.27 -27.72 -38.22
CA PHE A 272 10.46 -26.51 -38.15
C PHE A 272 11.10 -25.29 -38.83
N GLN A 273 11.90 -25.54 -39.87
CA GLN A 273 12.43 -24.49 -40.75
C GLN A 273 11.32 -23.71 -41.46
N GLU A 274 11.64 -22.48 -41.89
CA GLU A 274 10.69 -21.56 -42.53
C GLU A 274 10.00 -22.13 -43.78
N ASN A 275 10.67 -23.02 -44.50
CA ASN A 275 10.16 -23.67 -45.71
C ASN A 275 9.23 -24.87 -45.46
N GLN A 276 9.08 -25.31 -44.20
CA GLN A 276 8.26 -26.45 -43.85
C GLN A 276 6.84 -26.02 -43.49
N ASP A 277 5.82 -26.65 -44.07
CA ASP A 277 4.41 -26.35 -43.76
C ASP A 277 4.03 -26.64 -42.29
N VAL A 278 4.79 -27.50 -41.60
CA VAL A 278 4.60 -27.80 -40.18
C VAL A 278 5.09 -26.68 -39.25
N ALA A 279 5.84 -25.71 -39.80
CA ALA A 279 6.39 -24.58 -39.06
C ALA A 279 5.38 -23.44 -38.86
N TRP A 280 4.29 -23.43 -39.62
CA TRP A 280 3.28 -22.37 -39.58
C TRP A 280 2.40 -22.41 -38.32
N LEU A 281 1.71 -21.29 -38.04
CA LEU A 281 0.95 -21.05 -36.80
C LEU A 281 -0.22 -22.02 -36.59
N ASP A 282 -0.79 -22.56 -37.67
CA ASP A 282 -1.90 -23.52 -37.63
C ASP A 282 -1.52 -24.82 -36.90
N LYS A 283 -0.23 -25.19 -36.95
CA LYS A 283 0.34 -26.40 -36.37
C LYS A 283 1.26 -26.12 -35.19
N ILE A 284 1.11 -24.97 -34.52
CA ILE A 284 1.95 -24.60 -33.37
C ILE A 284 1.97 -25.65 -32.25
N ASP A 285 0.86 -26.37 -32.06
CA ASP A 285 0.74 -27.49 -31.12
C ASP A 285 1.78 -28.60 -31.38
N ARG A 286 2.21 -28.79 -32.64
CA ARG A 286 3.25 -29.77 -32.98
C ARG A 286 4.61 -29.42 -32.39
N ARG A 287 4.96 -28.12 -32.29
CA ARG A 287 6.20 -27.65 -31.66
C ARG A 287 6.20 -28.01 -30.18
N TYR A 288 5.08 -27.73 -29.49
CA TYR A 288 4.93 -28.02 -28.06
C TYR A 288 4.83 -29.52 -27.76
N ALA A 289 4.18 -30.29 -28.62
CA ALA A 289 4.16 -31.75 -28.50
C ALA A 289 5.52 -32.39 -28.78
N TRP A 290 6.33 -31.79 -29.66
CA TRP A 290 7.70 -32.25 -29.92
C TRP A 290 8.58 -32.08 -28.69
N ILE A 291 8.64 -30.87 -28.09
CA ILE A 291 9.49 -30.64 -26.92
C ILE A 291 9.04 -31.46 -25.70
N LYS A 292 7.73 -31.66 -25.51
CA LYS A 292 7.22 -32.54 -24.43
C LYS A 292 7.75 -33.96 -24.56
N ARG A 293 7.73 -34.53 -25.78
CA ARG A 293 8.29 -35.86 -26.05
C ARG A 293 9.80 -35.89 -25.83
N GLN A 294 10.51 -34.89 -26.34
CA GLN A 294 11.97 -34.81 -26.18
C GLN A 294 12.41 -34.70 -24.72
N LEU A 295 11.65 -33.98 -23.88
CA LEU A 295 11.96 -33.89 -22.45
C LEU A 295 11.74 -35.24 -21.73
N VAL A 296 10.76 -36.04 -22.15
CA VAL A 296 10.57 -37.41 -21.63
C VAL A 296 11.71 -38.31 -22.09
N ASP A 297 12.03 -38.30 -23.39
CA ASP A 297 13.15 -39.04 -23.96
C ASP A 297 14.48 -38.68 -23.29
N TYR A 298 14.69 -37.41 -22.95
CA TYR A 298 15.85 -36.94 -22.20
C TYR A 298 15.90 -37.53 -20.78
N GLU A 299 14.79 -37.48 -20.04
CA GLU A 299 14.72 -38.00 -18.68
C GLU A 299 14.99 -39.51 -18.63
N GLU A 300 14.45 -40.27 -19.59
CA GLU A 300 14.66 -41.71 -19.69
C GLU A 300 16.09 -42.09 -20.07
N LYS A 301 16.67 -41.43 -21.09
CA LYS A 301 17.98 -41.80 -21.65
C LYS A 301 19.13 -41.17 -20.86
N TYR A 302 19.05 -39.87 -20.57
CA TYR A 302 20.18 -39.07 -20.08
C TYR A 302 20.00 -38.53 -18.66
N GLY A 303 18.82 -38.68 -18.05
CA GLY A 303 18.52 -38.12 -16.72
C GLY A 303 19.45 -38.59 -15.60
N ARG A 304 20.09 -39.76 -15.74
CA ARG A 304 21.08 -40.29 -14.78
C ARG A 304 22.53 -39.90 -15.09
N MET A 305 22.80 -39.35 -16.27
CA MET A 305 24.15 -38.99 -16.71
C MET A 305 24.57 -37.62 -16.18
N PHE A 306 23.66 -36.64 -16.18
CA PHE A 306 23.95 -35.28 -15.71
C PHE A 306 23.55 -35.09 -14.24
N PRO A 307 24.34 -34.31 -13.46
CA PRO A 307 23.94 -33.90 -12.13
C PRO A 307 22.63 -33.09 -12.14
N ARG A 308 21.75 -33.34 -11.16
CA ARG A 308 20.43 -32.67 -11.06
C ARG A 308 20.54 -31.15 -10.95
N GLU A 309 21.59 -30.67 -10.29
CA GLU A 309 21.92 -29.25 -10.13
C GLU A 309 22.28 -28.51 -11.44
N TRP A 310 22.47 -29.23 -12.55
CA TRP A 310 22.69 -28.59 -13.86
C TRP A 310 21.36 -28.11 -14.47
N TYR A 311 20.23 -28.60 -13.96
CA TYR A 311 18.88 -28.26 -14.44
C TYR A 311 18.73 -28.43 -15.95
N MET A 312 19.31 -29.49 -16.51
CA MET A 312 19.40 -29.70 -17.95
C MET A 312 18.03 -29.74 -18.65
N ALA A 313 17.03 -30.41 -18.07
CA ALA A 313 15.68 -30.45 -18.63
C ALA A 313 15.06 -29.04 -18.74
N GLU A 314 15.27 -28.19 -17.73
CA GLU A 314 14.80 -26.81 -17.76
C GLU A 314 15.56 -26.00 -18.81
N ARG A 315 16.90 -26.12 -18.86
CA ARG A 315 17.73 -25.41 -19.86
C ARG A 315 17.37 -25.79 -21.30
N ILE A 316 17.06 -27.07 -21.56
CA ILE A 316 16.56 -27.53 -22.87
C ILE A 316 15.23 -26.83 -23.20
N ALA A 317 14.30 -26.75 -22.25
CA ALA A 317 13.02 -26.09 -22.44
C ALA A 317 13.16 -24.58 -22.68
N VAL A 318 14.05 -23.91 -21.93
CA VAL A 318 14.36 -22.48 -22.08
C VAL A 318 14.96 -22.19 -23.46
N GLU A 319 15.98 -22.95 -23.88
CA GLU A 319 16.61 -22.75 -25.17
C GLU A 319 15.62 -23.03 -26.32
N PHE A 320 14.80 -24.08 -26.19
CA PHE A 320 13.70 -24.35 -27.11
C PHE A 320 12.75 -23.14 -27.21
N CYS A 321 12.40 -22.50 -26.10
CA CYS A 321 11.54 -21.32 -26.10
C CYS A 321 12.20 -20.15 -26.83
N HIS A 322 13.49 -19.89 -26.60
CA HIS A 322 14.23 -18.81 -27.28
C HIS A 322 14.35 -19.03 -28.78
N ILE A 323 14.66 -20.26 -29.21
CA ILE A 323 14.69 -20.63 -30.63
C ILE A 323 13.29 -20.46 -31.22
N THR A 324 12.26 -21.01 -30.57
CA THR A 324 10.87 -20.93 -31.03
C THR A 324 10.39 -19.50 -31.17
N ARG A 325 10.68 -18.62 -30.20
CA ARG A 325 10.36 -17.20 -30.28
C ARG A 325 11.00 -16.56 -31.52
N THR A 326 12.27 -16.86 -31.75
CA THR A 326 13.05 -16.28 -32.87
C THR A 326 12.52 -16.76 -34.21
N GLU A 327 12.29 -18.06 -34.37
CA GLU A 327 11.79 -18.65 -35.61
C GLU A 327 10.33 -18.24 -35.90
N LEU A 328 9.45 -18.22 -34.89
CA LEU A 328 8.09 -17.71 -35.06
C LEU A 328 8.08 -16.24 -35.45
N ALA A 329 8.93 -15.41 -34.83
CA ALA A 329 9.03 -14.00 -35.17
C ALA A 329 9.51 -13.77 -36.61
N LYS A 330 10.36 -14.65 -37.17
CA LYS A 330 10.78 -14.59 -38.58
C LYS A 330 9.65 -15.03 -39.51
N ILE A 331 9.06 -16.20 -39.24
CA ILE A 331 7.99 -16.79 -40.04
C ILE A 331 6.78 -15.83 -40.14
N MET A 332 6.38 -15.23 -39.02
CA MET A 332 5.29 -14.25 -38.98
C MET A 332 5.62 -12.96 -39.75
N ARG A 333 6.87 -12.49 -39.70
CA ARG A 333 7.31 -11.33 -40.48
C ARG A 333 7.25 -11.60 -41.99
N THR A 334 7.70 -12.77 -42.43
CA THR A 334 7.71 -13.15 -43.85
C THR A 334 6.29 -13.32 -44.41
N ARG A 335 5.39 -13.93 -43.64
CA ARG A 335 4.00 -14.22 -44.03
C ARG A 335 2.97 -13.32 -43.35
N ALA A 336 3.31 -12.06 -43.07
CA ALA A 336 2.47 -11.15 -42.29
C ALA A 336 1.05 -10.97 -42.87
N LYS A 337 0.91 -11.04 -44.21
CA LYS A 337 -0.37 -10.91 -44.91
C LYS A 337 -1.30 -12.12 -44.78
N GLU A 338 -0.76 -13.29 -44.45
CA GLU A 338 -1.53 -14.53 -44.27
C GLU A 338 -2.05 -14.68 -42.83
N ILE A 339 -1.74 -13.73 -41.94
CA ILE A 339 -2.14 -13.76 -40.54
C ILE A 339 -3.57 -13.25 -40.39
N GLU A 340 -4.48 -14.16 -40.03
CA GLU A 340 -5.84 -13.81 -39.64
C GLU A 340 -6.00 -13.73 -38.11
N VAL A 341 -6.96 -12.94 -37.63
CA VAL A 341 -7.23 -12.75 -36.19
C VAL A 341 -7.48 -14.08 -35.47
N LYS A 342 -8.29 -14.96 -36.04
CA LYS A 342 -8.62 -16.26 -35.43
C LYS A 342 -7.39 -17.15 -35.30
N LEU A 343 -6.53 -17.17 -36.32
CA LEU A 343 -5.29 -17.92 -36.32
C LEU A 343 -4.29 -17.35 -35.29
N LEU A 344 -4.18 -16.02 -35.22
CA LEU A 344 -3.31 -15.35 -34.26
C LEU A 344 -3.75 -15.62 -32.81
N LEU A 345 -5.04 -15.45 -32.50
CA LEU A 345 -5.59 -15.73 -31.17
C LEU A 345 -5.46 -17.21 -30.80
N PHE A 346 -5.67 -18.12 -31.75
CA PHE A 346 -5.42 -19.55 -31.56
C PHE A 346 -3.95 -19.80 -31.17
N ALA A 347 -3.00 -19.25 -31.92
CA ALA A 347 -1.58 -19.45 -31.66
C ALA A 347 -1.14 -18.88 -30.30
N ILE A 348 -1.62 -17.67 -29.94
CA ILE A 348 -1.32 -17.05 -28.65
C ILE A 348 -1.87 -17.91 -27.51
N GLN A 349 -3.13 -18.34 -27.59
CA GLN A 349 -3.73 -19.18 -26.56
C GLN A 349 -2.96 -20.49 -26.34
N ARG A 350 -2.56 -21.17 -27.42
CA ARG A 350 -1.75 -22.40 -27.34
C ARG A 350 -0.38 -22.13 -26.71
N THR A 351 0.24 -21.01 -27.07
CA THR A 351 1.54 -20.59 -26.53
C THR A 351 1.45 -20.30 -25.03
N THR A 352 0.48 -19.49 -24.60
CA THR A 352 0.29 -19.14 -23.18
C THR A 352 -0.03 -20.38 -22.34
N ASN A 353 -0.83 -21.31 -22.87
CA ASN A 353 -1.09 -22.59 -22.20
C ASN A 353 0.18 -23.43 -22.04
N PHE A 354 1.07 -23.42 -23.04
CA PHE A 354 2.36 -24.09 -22.97
C PHE A 354 3.32 -23.41 -21.97
N GLU A 355 3.41 -22.09 -21.95
CA GLU A 355 4.18 -21.33 -20.95
C GLU A 355 3.66 -21.61 -19.53
N GLY A 356 2.34 -21.70 -19.34
CA GLY A 356 1.73 -22.11 -18.09
C GLY A 356 2.04 -23.56 -17.69
N PHE A 357 2.20 -24.47 -18.66
CA PHE A 357 2.66 -25.84 -18.41
C PHE A 357 4.12 -25.86 -17.95
N LEU A 358 5.01 -25.08 -18.57
CA LEU A 358 6.42 -24.97 -18.16
C LEU A 358 6.55 -24.40 -16.75
N ALA A 359 5.76 -23.38 -16.42
CA ALA A 359 5.70 -22.77 -15.09
C ALA A 359 5.36 -23.76 -13.97
N LYS A 360 4.49 -24.74 -14.28
CA LYS A 360 4.10 -25.79 -13.33
C LYS A 360 5.17 -26.88 -13.19
N ARG A 361 5.96 -27.12 -14.25
CA ARG A 361 6.93 -28.22 -14.32
C ARG A 361 8.33 -27.81 -13.88
N PHE A 362 8.67 -26.52 -13.97
CA PHE A 362 10.01 -26.00 -13.68
C PHE A 362 9.96 -24.79 -12.75
N SER A 363 11.01 -24.60 -11.95
CA SER A 363 11.09 -23.50 -10.97
C SER A 363 11.44 -22.15 -11.59
N GLY A 364 12.01 -22.13 -12.80
CA GLY A 364 12.46 -20.90 -13.48
C GLY A 364 13.83 -20.40 -13.03
N CYS A 365 14.57 -21.20 -12.25
CA CYS A 365 15.90 -20.85 -11.74
C CYS A 365 16.94 -20.64 -12.85
N THR A 366 16.70 -21.18 -14.05
CA THR A 366 17.61 -21.02 -15.19
C THR A 366 17.34 -19.74 -16.02
N LEU A 367 16.22 -19.06 -15.76
CA LEU A 367 15.83 -17.81 -16.43
C LEU A 367 16.26 -16.56 -15.67
N THR A 368 16.31 -16.65 -14.34
CA THR A 368 16.83 -15.60 -13.47
C THR A 368 18.28 -15.91 -13.16
N ASP A 369 19.20 -15.00 -13.47
CA ASP A 369 20.61 -15.12 -13.11
C ASP A 369 20.76 -15.13 -11.57
N GLY A 370 20.69 -16.32 -10.96
CA GLY A 370 21.12 -16.61 -9.59
C GLY A 370 20.32 -16.04 -8.39
N THR A 371 19.17 -15.37 -8.54
CA THR A 371 18.51 -14.67 -7.41
C THR A 371 17.32 -15.36 -6.74
N LEU A 372 16.95 -16.58 -7.13
CA LEU A 372 16.00 -17.38 -6.33
C LEU A 372 16.75 -18.37 -5.43
N LYS A 373 17.05 -17.93 -4.20
CA LYS A 373 17.33 -18.87 -3.11
C LYS A 373 16.11 -19.79 -2.96
N LYS A 374 16.37 -21.09 -3.11
CA LYS A 374 15.52 -22.24 -2.78
C LYS A 374 14.43 -21.88 -1.76
N LEU A 375 13.16 -21.95 -2.17
CA LEU A 375 12.09 -22.23 -1.20
C LEU A 375 12.28 -23.69 -0.80
N GLU A 376 12.97 -23.93 0.31
CA GLU A 376 12.93 -25.24 0.94
C GLU A 376 11.49 -25.49 1.38
N SER A 377 10.90 -26.56 0.88
CA SER A 377 9.77 -27.20 1.54
C SER A 377 10.15 -27.41 3.01
N PRO A 378 9.32 -26.98 3.98
CA PRO A 378 9.61 -27.27 5.37
C PRO A 378 9.75 -28.80 5.53
N PRO A 379 10.72 -29.28 6.33
CA PRO A 379 10.81 -30.70 6.63
C PRO A 379 9.48 -31.17 7.22
N ALA A 380 9.10 -32.40 6.86
CA ALA A 380 7.91 -33.06 7.40
C ALA A 380 7.85 -32.87 8.92
N SER A 381 6.76 -32.26 9.39
CA SER A 381 6.44 -32.11 10.80
C SER A 381 6.35 -33.49 11.44
N THR A 382 7.31 -33.83 12.30
CA THR A 382 7.39 -35.06 13.08
C THR A 382 6.38 -35.10 14.25
N ASN A 383 5.17 -34.57 14.06
CA ASN A 383 4.12 -34.61 15.09
C ASN A 383 3.19 -35.82 14.84
N PRO A 384 3.19 -36.85 15.71
CA PRO A 384 2.41 -38.08 15.53
C PRO A 384 0.91 -37.96 15.87
N PHE A 385 0.35 -36.74 15.88
CA PHE A 385 -0.99 -36.50 16.45
C PHE A 385 -1.93 -35.67 15.55
N LEU A 386 -1.67 -35.65 14.24
CA LEU A 386 -2.64 -35.13 13.27
C LEU A 386 -3.02 -36.28 12.35
N GLU A 387 -4.14 -36.91 12.66
CA GLU A 387 -4.79 -37.91 11.83
C GLU A 387 -5.32 -37.25 10.55
N ASP A 388 -4.98 -37.85 9.41
CA ASP A 388 -5.58 -37.62 8.10
C ASP A 388 -7.07 -38.00 8.10
N GLU A 389 -7.91 -37.21 7.43
CA GLU A 389 -9.12 -37.65 6.69
C GLU A 389 -9.56 -36.48 5.76
N PRO A 390 -10.32 -36.73 4.67
CA PRO A 390 -10.01 -36.26 3.33
C PRO A 390 -11.04 -35.25 2.77
N ALA A 391 -10.74 -34.74 1.58
CA ALA A 391 -11.53 -33.79 0.81
C ALA A 391 -12.95 -34.27 0.45
N ALA A 392 -13.94 -33.37 0.54
CA ALA A 392 -15.15 -33.37 -0.28
C ALA A 392 -15.85 -31.99 -0.30
N GLU A 393 -16.03 -31.48 -1.53
CA GLU A 393 -17.11 -30.70 -2.15
C GLU A 393 -18.18 -29.96 -1.29
N MET A 394 -18.43 -28.67 -1.62
CA MET A 394 -19.69 -28.14 -2.20
C MET A 394 -20.09 -26.69 -1.79
N GLU A 395 -20.56 -25.96 -2.81
CA GLU A 395 -21.26 -24.66 -2.99
C GLU A 395 -21.91 -23.81 -1.87
N GLU A 396 -21.79 -22.48 -2.09
CA GLU A 396 -22.77 -21.35 -1.99
C GLU A 396 -23.55 -20.98 -0.70
N LEU A 397 -23.36 -19.72 -0.21
CA LEU A 397 -24.36 -18.60 -0.23
C LEU A 397 -23.98 -17.36 0.66
N ALA A 398 -24.05 -16.18 0.03
CA ALA A 398 -24.54 -14.84 0.46
C ALA A 398 -24.01 -14.04 1.69
N MET A 399 -23.56 -12.79 1.39
CA MET A 399 -23.76 -11.44 2.00
C MET A 399 -23.92 -11.30 3.54
N GLU A 400 -23.23 -10.41 4.27
CA GLU A 400 -23.24 -8.93 4.17
C GLU A 400 -22.06 -8.25 4.94
N LYS A 401 -21.96 -6.91 4.78
CA LYS A 401 -20.84 -5.95 4.97
C LYS A 401 -20.29 -5.70 6.39
N GLY A 402 -19.02 -5.24 6.43
CA GLY A 402 -18.48 -4.36 7.47
C GLY A 402 -16.94 -4.21 7.44
N ASP A 403 -16.45 -3.09 6.91
CA ASP A 403 -15.03 -2.71 6.73
C ASP A 403 -14.16 -2.81 8.00
N LEU A 404 -12.92 -3.29 7.85
CA LEU A 404 -11.66 -2.56 8.12
C LEU A 404 -10.44 -3.50 7.99
N GLU A 405 -9.39 -2.98 7.33
CA GLU A 405 -8.05 -3.54 7.14
C GLU A 405 -7.88 -4.71 6.15
N GLN A 406 -7.67 -4.37 4.86
CA GLN A 406 -7.09 -5.29 3.89
C GLN A 406 -5.58 -5.45 4.13
N PRO A 407 -5.06 -6.66 4.43
CA PRO A 407 -3.69 -6.98 4.09
C PRO A 407 -3.63 -7.11 2.56
N LYS A 408 -2.73 -6.36 1.92
CA LYS A 408 -2.40 -6.53 0.50
C LYS A 408 -2.19 -8.01 0.21
N LYS A 409 -3.08 -8.61 -0.59
CA LYS A 409 -2.89 -9.96 -1.13
C LYS A 409 -1.51 -10.04 -1.79
N PRO A 410 -0.67 -11.02 -1.48
CA PRO A 410 0.54 -11.26 -2.24
C PRO A 410 0.11 -11.59 -3.68
N LYS A 411 0.58 -10.81 -4.65
CA LYS A 411 0.50 -11.18 -6.08
C LYS A 411 1.15 -12.56 -6.20
N ALA A 412 0.39 -13.55 -6.68
CA ALA A 412 0.91 -14.88 -7.02
C ALA A 412 2.16 -14.73 -7.93
N PRO A 413 3.12 -15.67 -7.85
CA PRO A 413 4.43 -15.51 -8.48
C PRO A 413 4.26 -15.25 -9.97
N ASP A 414 4.86 -14.17 -10.47
CA ASP A 414 4.99 -13.93 -11.91
C ASP A 414 5.55 -15.21 -12.52
N ASN A 415 4.76 -15.86 -13.38
CA ASN A 415 5.15 -17.08 -14.06
C ASN A 415 6.50 -16.81 -14.75
N PRO A 416 7.61 -17.48 -14.37
CA PRO A 416 8.94 -17.17 -14.90
C PRO A 416 9.02 -17.35 -16.43
N PHE A 417 8.18 -18.22 -16.99
CA PHE A 417 8.11 -18.51 -18.41
C PHE A 417 7.11 -17.63 -19.16
N HIS A 418 6.35 -16.76 -18.47
CA HIS A 418 5.41 -15.87 -19.13
C HIS A 418 6.14 -14.88 -20.03
N GLY A 419 5.75 -14.82 -21.30
CA GLY A 419 6.36 -13.91 -22.26
C GLY A 419 7.65 -14.41 -22.89
N ILE A 420 8.11 -15.63 -22.61
CA ILE A 420 9.34 -16.17 -23.18
C ILE A 420 9.20 -16.48 -24.68
N VAL A 421 8.02 -16.94 -25.11
CA VAL A 421 7.63 -17.11 -26.52
C VAL A 421 6.55 -16.09 -26.88
N SER A 422 5.52 -15.91 -26.05
CA SER A 422 4.31 -15.14 -26.36
C SER A 422 4.58 -13.68 -26.77
N LYS A 423 5.67 -13.07 -26.31
CA LYS A 423 6.10 -11.73 -26.76
C LYS A 423 6.39 -11.62 -28.27
N CYS A 424 6.63 -12.72 -28.99
CA CYS A 424 6.82 -12.64 -30.45
C CYS A 424 5.54 -12.24 -31.22
N PHE A 425 4.37 -12.41 -30.61
CA PHE A 425 3.09 -12.07 -31.25
C PHE A 425 2.76 -10.59 -31.16
N GLU A 426 3.34 -9.85 -30.20
CA GLU A 426 3.01 -8.43 -29.96
C GLU A 426 3.12 -7.54 -31.20
N PRO A 427 4.18 -7.62 -32.03
CA PRO A 427 4.30 -6.79 -33.23
C PRO A 427 3.21 -7.05 -34.28
N HIS A 428 2.50 -8.17 -34.18
CA HIS A 428 1.45 -8.59 -35.12
C HIS A 428 0.05 -8.42 -34.54
N LEU A 429 -0.09 -7.93 -33.29
CA LEU A 429 -1.38 -7.67 -32.67
C LEU A 429 -2.16 -6.54 -33.36
N TYR A 430 -1.54 -5.76 -34.25
CA TYR A 430 -2.27 -4.78 -35.08
C TYR A 430 -3.41 -5.43 -35.88
N VAL A 431 -3.28 -6.69 -36.31
CA VAL A 431 -4.34 -7.43 -37.02
C VAL A 431 -5.58 -7.61 -36.13
N TYR A 432 -5.37 -7.88 -34.84
CA TYR A 432 -6.45 -7.93 -33.87
C TYR A 432 -7.10 -6.55 -33.69
N ILE A 433 -6.27 -5.51 -33.53
CA ILE A 433 -6.72 -4.12 -33.35
C ILE A 433 -7.54 -3.63 -34.56
N GLU A 434 -7.10 -3.87 -35.79
CA GLU A 434 -7.84 -3.54 -37.02
C GLU A 434 -9.19 -4.27 -37.11
N SER A 435 -9.24 -5.53 -36.68
CA SER A 435 -10.52 -6.25 -36.61
C SER A 435 -11.44 -5.69 -35.52
N GLN A 436 -10.90 -5.23 -34.39
CA GLN A 436 -11.71 -4.55 -33.38
C GLN A 436 -12.25 -3.22 -33.89
N ASP A 437 -11.45 -2.45 -34.64
CA ASP A 437 -11.89 -1.21 -35.31
C ASP A 437 -13.08 -1.51 -36.23
N LYS A 438 -12.93 -2.48 -37.15
CA LYS A 438 -14.00 -2.86 -38.07
C LYS A 438 -15.28 -3.32 -37.35
N ASN A 439 -15.17 -4.19 -36.35
CA ASN A 439 -16.32 -4.68 -35.60
C ASN A 439 -17.04 -3.56 -34.84
N LEU A 440 -16.30 -2.60 -34.27
CA LEU A 440 -16.89 -1.44 -33.61
C LEU A 440 -17.55 -0.48 -34.59
N GLY A 441 -16.98 -0.28 -35.78
CA GLY A 441 -17.62 0.47 -36.85
C GLY A 441 -18.98 -0.13 -37.25
N GLU A 442 -19.01 -1.43 -37.51
CA GLU A 442 -20.26 -2.15 -37.82
C GLU A 442 -21.28 -2.07 -36.67
N LEU A 443 -20.82 -2.13 -35.42
CA LEU A 443 -21.67 -2.00 -34.23
C LEU A 443 -22.30 -0.59 -34.14
N ILE A 444 -21.53 0.47 -34.36
CA ILE A 444 -22.05 1.85 -34.37
C ILE A 444 -23.04 2.06 -35.51
N ASP A 445 -22.74 1.59 -36.72
CA ASP A 445 -23.64 1.74 -37.86
C ASP A 445 -24.96 0.97 -37.64
N ARG A 446 -24.90 -0.20 -37.00
CA ARG A 446 -26.08 -0.94 -36.55
C ARG A 446 -26.88 -0.15 -35.52
N PHE A 447 -26.25 0.45 -34.51
CA PHE A 447 -26.97 1.29 -33.54
C PHE A 447 -27.65 2.49 -34.20
N VAL A 448 -27.02 3.12 -35.20
CA VAL A 448 -27.64 4.21 -35.97
C VAL A 448 -28.85 3.71 -36.76
N ALA A 449 -28.78 2.54 -37.38
CA ALA A 449 -29.88 1.94 -38.12
C ALA A 449 -31.05 1.55 -37.18
N ASP A 450 -30.74 0.91 -36.06
CA ASP A 450 -31.73 0.49 -35.06
C ASP A 450 -32.44 1.71 -34.45
N PHE A 451 -31.70 2.79 -34.17
CA PHE A 451 -32.27 4.05 -33.69
C PHE A 451 -33.23 4.69 -34.72
N LYS A 452 -32.87 4.70 -36.01
CA LYS A 452 -33.76 5.18 -37.08
C LYS A 452 -35.00 4.32 -37.27
N ALA A 453 -34.90 3.00 -37.05
CA ALA A 453 -36.00 2.06 -37.24
C ALA A 453 -36.99 2.05 -36.08
N GLN A 454 -36.52 2.18 -34.84
CA GLN A 454 -37.36 2.11 -33.63
C GLN A 454 -37.98 3.46 -33.25
N GLY A 455 -37.42 4.58 -33.73
CA GLY A 455 -37.88 5.93 -33.39
C GLY A 455 -37.51 6.34 -31.96
N PRO A 456 -37.83 7.58 -31.54
CA PRO A 456 -37.61 8.02 -30.16
C PRO A 456 -38.32 7.10 -29.16
N PRO A 457 -37.77 6.93 -27.94
CA PRO A 457 -38.33 6.02 -26.94
C PRO A 457 -39.80 6.38 -26.67
N LYS A 458 -40.69 5.40 -26.83
CA LYS A 458 -42.13 5.58 -26.55
C LYS A 458 -42.32 5.90 -25.07
N PRO A 459 -43.20 6.87 -24.72
CA PRO A 459 -43.41 7.33 -23.34
C PRO A 459 -44.18 6.35 -22.43
N ASN A 460 -44.11 5.03 -22.66
CA ASN A 460 -45.00 4.04 -22.03
C ASN A 460 -44.31 3.07 -21.06
N THR A 461 -43.17 3.43 -20.49
CA THR A 461 -42.64 2.75 -19.30
C THR A 461 -42.69 3.74 -18.15
N ASP A 462 -43.24 3.34 -17.01
CA ASP A 462 -43.33 4.10 -15.74
C ASP A 462 -41.96 4.57 -15.16
N GLU A 463 -40.88 4.43 -15.94
CA GLU A 463 -39.53 4.93 -15.69
C GLU A 463 -39.21 6.00 -16.76
N GLY A 464 -39.54 7.25 -16.48
CA GLY A 464 -39.10 8.39 -17.29
C GLY A 464 -37.56 8.48 -17.31
N GLY A 465 -36.98 8.67 -18.49
CA GLY A 465 -35.53 8.88 -18.66
C GLY A 465 -34.68 7.61 -18.87
N ALA A 466 -35.20 6.59 -19.56
CA ALA A 466 -34.45 5.37 -19.84
C ALA A 466 -33.17 5.65 -20.66
N VAL A 467 -32.02 5.16 -20.17
CA VAL A 467 -30.76 5.14 -20.90
C VAL A 467 -30.91 4.27 -22.15
N LEU A 468 -30.41 4.75 -23.29
CA LEU A 468 -30.45 3.98 -24.54
C LEU A 468 -29.70 2.64 -24.38
N PRO A 469 -30.33 1.48 -24.70
CA PRO A 469 -29.70 0.17 -24.60
C PRO A 469 -28.37 0.06 -25.36
N SER A 470 -28.25 0.83 -26.46
CA SER A 470 -27.04 0.91 -27.28
C SER A 470 -25.78 1.35 -26.50
N CYS A 471 -25.89 2.20 -25.47
CA CYS A 471 -24.72 2.59 -24.66
C CYS A 471 -24.27 1.43 -23.77
N ALA A 472 -25.20 0.66 -23.20
CA ALA A 472 -24.88 -0.52 -22.39
C ALA A 472 -24.15 -1.59 -23.21
N ASP A 473 -24.66 -1.90 -24.41
CA ASP A 473 -24.04 -2.88 -25.31
C ASP A 473 -22.62 -2.46 -25.75
N LEU A 474 -22.42 -1.16 -26.02
CA LEU A 474 -21.10 -0.61 -26.37
C LEU A 474 -20.07 -0.83 -25.24
N PHE A 475 -20.41 -0.50 -24.00
CA PHE A 475 -19.48 -0.64 -22.88
C PHE A 475 -19.26 -2.10 -22.47
N VAL A 476 -20.24 -2.98 -22.64
CA VAL A 476 -20.05 -4.44 -22.50
C VAL A 476 -19.06 -4.95 -23.54
N TYR A 477 -19.16 -4.49 -24.79
CA TYR A 477 -18.21 -4.83 -25.84
C TYR A 477 -16.79 -4.32 -25.52
N TYR A 478 -16.65 -3.07 -25.07
CA TYR A 478 -15.36 -2.52 -24.64
C TYR A 478 -14.72 -3.32 -23.50
N LYS A 479 -15.52 -3.71 -22.50
CA LYS A 479 -15.06 -4.58 -21.40
C LYS A 479 -14.53 -5.91 -21.94
N LYS A 480 -15.23 -6.53 -22.88
CA LYS A 480 -14.81 -7.79 -23.52
C LYS A 480 -13.48 -7.61 -24.27
N CYS A 481 -13.34 -6.58 -25.09
CA CYS A 481 -12.11 -6.28 -25.84
C CYS A 481 -10.93 -5.98 -24.92
N MET A 482 -11.15 -5.24 -23.84
CA MET A 482 -10.13 -4.90 -22.85
C MET A 482 -9.63 -6.16 -22.12
N VAL A 483 -10.54 -7.01 -21.63
CA VAL A 483 -10.16 -8.26 -20.95
C VAL A 483 -9.37 -9.15 -21.90
N GLN A 484 -9.83 -9.33 -23.14
CA GLN A 484 -9.13 -10.11 -24.15
C GLN A 484 -7.75 -9.53 -24.45
N CYS A 485 -7.65 -8.21 -24.71
CA CYS A 485 -6.36 -7.57 -25.01
C CYS A 485 -5.38 -7.69 -23.83
N SER A 486 -5.86 -7.56 -22.58
CA SER A 486 -5.00 -7.66 -21.39
C SER A 486 -4.39 -9.06 -21.18
N GLN A 487 -5.02 -10.10 -21.75
CA GLN A 487 -4.48 -11.46 -21.76
C GLN A 487 -3.45 -11.67 -22.87
N LEU A 488 -3.47 -10.83 -23.92
CA LEU A 488 -2.58 -10.92 -25.07
C LEU A 488 -1.33 -10.04 -24.91
N SER A 489 -1.48 -8.82 -24.39
CA SER A 489 -0.38 -7.88 -24.13
C SER A 489 -0.82 -6.77 -23.17
N THR A 490 0.14 -6.25 -22.39
CA THR A 490 -0.01 -5.08 -21.51
C THR A 490 0.70 -3.83 -22.05
N GLY A 491 1.31 -3.92 -23.24
CA GLY A 491 2.12 -2.87 -23.84
C GLY A 491 1.39 -1.99 -24.88
N GLU A 492 2.10 -1.59 -25.93
CA GLU A 492 1.59 -0.71 -27.02
C GLU A 492 0.26 -1.15 -27.66
N PRO A 493 -0.05 -2.45 -27.86
CA PRO A 493 -1.36 -2.87 -28.38
C PRO A 493 -2.55 -2.40 -27.52
N MET A 494 -2.37 -2.28 -26.20
CA MET A 494 -3.40 -1.78 -25.30
C MET A 494 -3.65 -0.28 -25.47
N ILE A 495 -2.59 0.47 -25.80
CA ILE A 495 -2.70 1.90 -26.15
C ILE A 495 -3.45 2.06 -27.48
N ALA A 496 -3.13 1.24 -28.48
CA ALA A 496 -3.84 1.23 -29.75
C ALA A 496 -5.32 0.83 -29.60
N LEU A 497 -5.66 -0.07 -28.67
CA LEU A 497 -7.05 -0.38 -28.36
C LEU A 497 -7.76 0.82 -27.70
N THR A 498 -7.06 1.54 -26.81
CA THR A 498 -7.58 2.74 -26.15
C THR A 498 -7.90 3.84 -27.17
N THR A 499 -7.06 4.06 -28.18
CA THR A 499 -7.32 5.06 -29.23
C THR A 499 -8.54 4.69 -30.10
N ILE A 500 -8.78 3.40 -30.32
CA ILE A 500 -10.02 2.92 -30.96
C ILE A 500 -11.24 3.23 -30.08
N PHE A 501 -11.17 2.96 -28.78
CA PHE A 501 -12.26 3.29 -27.86
C PHE A 501 -12.56 4.79 -27.85
N GLN A 502 -11.53 5.63 -27.84
CA GLN A 502 -11.69 7.09 -27.97
C GLN A 502 -12.42 7.48 -29.25
N LYS A 503 -11.98 6.96 -30.40
CA LYS A 503 -12.61 7.20 -31.71
C LYS A 503 -14.10 6.85 -31.69
N TYR A 504 -14.46 5.66 -31.22
CA TYR A 504 -15.85 5.21 -31.25
C TYR A 504 -16.73 5.82 -30.15
N LEU A 505 -16.17 6.28 -29.02
CA LEU A 505 -16.90 7.11 -28.06
C LEU A 505 -17.29 8.46 -28.68
N ARG A 506 -16.37 9.09 -29.42
CA ARG A 506 -16.67 10.34 -30.17
C ARG A 506 -17.69 10.10 -31.27
N GLU A 507 -17.55 9.01 -32.04
CA GLU A 507 -18.54 8.68 -33.07
C GLU A 507 -19.91 8.39 -32.48
N TYR A 508 -20.00 7.70 -31.33
CA TYR A 508 -21.26 7.48 -30.62
C TYR A 508 -21.88 8.80 -30.16
N ALA A 509 -21.08 9.68 -29.54
CA ALA A 509 -21.54 10.99 -29.08
C ALA A 509 -22.01 11.89 -30.23
N TRP A 510 -21.39 11.79 -31.40
CA TRP A 510 -21.72 12.60 -32.57
C TRP A 510 -22.87 12.02 -33.40
N LYS A 511 -22.81 10.74 -33.80
CA LYS A 511 -23.81 10.11 -34.70
C LYS A 511 -25.13 9.79 -34.00
N ILE A 512 -25.09 9.37 -32.73
CA ILE A 512 -26.28 8.88 -32.01
C ILE A 512 -26.83 9.92 -31.05
N LEU A 513 -25.99 10.58 -30.26
CA LEU A 513 -26.48 11.57 -29.29
C LEU A 513 -26.71 12.93 -29.95
N SER A 514 -25.64 13.60 -30.37
CA SER A 514 -25.72 14.97 -30.95
C SER A 514 -26.47 15.01 -32.27
N GLY A 515 -26.28 14.00 -33.12
CA GLY A 515 -26.89 13.92 -34.46
C GLY A 515 -28.41 13.79 -34.45
N ASN A 516 -28.98 13.30 -33.34
CA ASN A 516 -30.42 13.13 -33.16
C ASN A 516 -31.05 14.20 -32.24
N LEU A 517 -30.26 15.17 -31.74
CA LEU A 517 -30.82 16.32 -31.04
C LEU A 517 -31.61 17.21 -32.03
N PRO A 518 -32.80 17.69 -31.67
CA PRO A 518 -33.56 18.64 -32.51
C PRO A 518 -32.74 19.91 -32.79
N LYS A 519 -32.61 20.29 -34.07
CA LYS A 519 -31.91 21.53 -34.45
C LYS A 519 -32.86 22.72 -34.28
N THR A 520 -32.53 23.63 -33.37
CA THR A 520 -33.24 24.91 -33.21
C THR A 520 -33.05 25.79 -34.44
N THR A 521 -34.12 26.01 -35.21
CA THR A 521 -34.08 26.92 -36.36
C THR A 521 -33.96 28.37 -35.89
N SER A 522 -32.74 28.86 -35.82
CA SER A 522 -32.45 30.30 -35.71
C SER A 522 -31.08 30.63 -36.29
N SER A 523 -30.89 30.44 -37.61
CA SER A 523 -30.19 31.35 -38.55
C SER A 523 -29.75 30.67 -39.85
N SER A 524 -30.21 31.24 -40.98
CA SER A 524 -29.67 31.25 -42.36
C SER A 524 -29.57 29.96 -43.20
N GLY A 525 -30.37 29.92 -44.29
CA GLY A 525 -29.92 29.40 -45.59
C GLY A 525 -30.83 28.37 -46.26
N GLY A 526 -31.75 28.80 -47.12
CA GLY A 526 -32.40 27.93 -48.12
C GLY A 526 -33.91 28.17 -48.31
N LEU A 527 -34.26 29.22 -49.05
CA LEU A 527 -35.63 29.41 -49.55
C LEU A 527 -35.92 28.30 -50.58
N THR A 528 -36.78 27.35 -50.24
CA THR A 528 -37.41 26.47 -51.23
C THR A 528 -38.86 26.88 -51.40
N ILE A 529 -39.30 27.00 -52.66
CA ILE A 529 -40.57 27.61 -53.09
C ILE A 529 -41.81 26.95 -52.45
N SER A 530 -41.71 25.73 -51.91
CA SER A 530 -42.81 25.06 -51.20
C SER A 530 -43.19 25.67 -49.85
N SER A 531 -42.34 26.47 -49.20
CA SER A 531 -42.68 27.11 -47.92
C SER A 531 -43.51 28.39 -48.05
N LEU A 532 -43.59 28.99 -49.25
CA LEU A 532 -44.33 30.23 -49.50
C LEU A 532 -45.84 30.04 -49.70
N LEU A 533 -46.33 28.83 -49.97
CA LEU A 533 -47.75 28.57 -50.21
C LEU A 533 -48.56 28.19 -48.95
N LYS A 534 -47.92 28.20 -47.77
CA LYS A 534 -48.58 27.92 -46.48
C LYS A 534 -48.50 29.09 -45.48
N GLU A 535 -48.28 30.31 -45.97
CA GLU A 535 -48.37 31.51 -45.13
C GLU A 535 -49.80 32.08 -45.15
N LYS A 536 -50.66 31.57 -44.26
CA LYS A 536 -51.76 32.37 -43.70
C LYS A 536 -52.28 31.77 -42.38
N GLU A 537 -51.47 31.85 -41.32
CA GLU A 537 -51.90 32.10 -39.94
C GLU A 537 -50.67 32.27 -39.06
N GLY A 538 -50.80 33.07 -38.00
CA GLY A 538 -49.71 33.84 -37.38
C GLY A 538 -48.54 33.04 -36.78
N SER A 539 -47.45 33.76 -36.56
CA SER A 539 -46.20 33.34 -35.94
C SER A 539 -46.41 32.66 -34.57
N GLU A 540 -46.49 31.32 -34.55
CA GLU A 540 -46.23 30.52 -33.34
C GLU A 540 -44.79 30.00 -33.41
N ALA A 541 -43.97 30.36 -32.42
CA ALA A 541 -42.65 29.76 -32.24
C ALA A 541 -42.81 28.24 -32.09
N ALA A 542 -42.01 27.47 -32.83
CA ALA A 542 -42.09 26.01 -32.86
C ALA A 542 -41.92 25.43 -31.44
N LYS A 543 -42.99 24.90 -30.86
CA LYS A 543 -42.98 24.13 -29.60
C LYS A 543 -42.46 22.73 -29.89
N PHE A 544 -41.52 22.21 -29.09
CA PHE A 544 -41.16 20.79 -29.22
C PHE A 544 -42.35 19.90 -28.85
N THR A 545 -42.47 18.77 -29.53
CA THR A 545 -43.46 17.74 -29.22
C THR A 545 -43.08 16.98 -27.95
N LEU A 546 -44.07 16.35 -27.29
CA LEU A 546 -43.84 15.51 -26.10
C LEU A 546 -42.77 14.43 -26.36
N GLU A 547 -42.77 13.85 -27.56
CA GLU A 547 -41.83 12.80 -27.99
C GLU A 547 -40.39 13.34 -28.11
N GLU A 548 -40.22 14.57 -28.61
CA GLU A 548 -38.91 15.24 -28.70
C GLU A 548 -38.36 15.61 -27.32
N LEU A 549 -39.23 16.05 -26.38
CA LEU A 549 -38.82 16.31 -24.99
C LEU A 549 -38.36 15.05 -24.27
N CYS A 550 -39.07 13.92 -24.46
CA CYS A 550 -38.66 12.62 -23.91
C CYS A 550 -37.34 12.15 -24.52
N LEU A 551 -37.15 12.36 -25.83
CA LEU A 551 -35.91 12.03 -26.52
C LEU A 551 -34.72 12.85 -25.98
N ILE A 552 -34.87 14.17 -25.81
CA ILE A 552 -33.80 15.02 -25.26
C ILE A 552 -33.43 14.56 -23.84
N CYS A 553 -34.42 14.23 -23.00
CA CYS A 553 -34.16 13.72 -21.65
C CYS A 553 -33.47 12.35 -21.65
N SER A 554 -33.83 11.46 -22.59
CA SER A 554 -33.20 10.14 -22.75
C SER A 554 -31.75 10.26 -23.27
N ILE A 555 -31.50 11.18 -24.20
CA ILE A 555 -30.13 11.51 -24.69
C ILE A 555 -29.29 12.08 -23.55
N LEU A 556 -29.85 12.98 -22.74
CA LEU A 556 -29.18 13.57 -21.58
C LEU A 556 -28.78 12.49 -20.56
N SER A 557 -29.72 11.63 -20.20
CA SER A 557 -29.48 10.52 -19.25
C SER A 557 -28.46 9.52 -19.80
N THR A 558 -28.51 9.25 -21.11
CA THR A 558 -27.51 8.39 -21.79
C THR A 558 -26.13 9.03 -21.80
N ALA A 559 -26.02 10.34 -22.09
CA ALA A 559 -24.75 11.06 -22.11
C ALA A 559 -24.09 11.09 -20.72
N GLU A 560 -24.89 11.23 -19.65
CA GLU A 560 -24.40 11.10 -18.28
C GLU A 560 -23.86 9.70 -18.00
N TYR A 561 -24.64 8.66 -18.35
CA TYR A 561 -24.21 7.29 -18.14
C TYR A 561 -22.92 6.98 -18.89
N CYS A 562 -22.81 7.39 -20.16
CA CYS A 562 -21.60 7.17 -20.94
C CYS A 562 -20.42 7.99 -20.39
N LEU A 563 -20.63 9.19 -19.82
CA LEU A 563 -19.58 9.97 -19.13
C LEU A 563 -19.05 9.24 -17.90
N ALA A 564 -19.95 8.82 -16.99
CA ALA A 564 -19.57 8.12 -15.77
C ALA A 564 -18.86 6.78 -16.07
N THR A 565 -19.34 6.05 -17.09
CA THR A 565 -18.76 4.76 -17.48
C THR A 565 -17.43 4.93 -18.22
N THR A 566 -17.23 6.03 -18.97
CA THR A 566 -15.93 6.37 -19.59
C THR A 566 -14.86 6.61 -18.53
N GLN A 567 -15.21 7.29 -17.43
CA GLN A 567 -14.29 7.50 -16.30
C GLN A 567 -13.86 6.16 -15.67
N GLN A 568 -14.82 5.26 -15.42
CA GLN A 568 -14.52 3.93 -14.87
C GLN A 568 -13.68 3.08 -15.86
N LEU A 569 -13.92 3.21 -17.16
CA LEU A 569 -13.14 2.54 -18.19
C LEU A 569 -11.69 3.03 -18.20
N GLU A 570 -11.45 4.33 -18.05
CA GLU A 570 -10.10 4.91 -17.97
C GLU A 570 -9.32 4.35 -16.78
N GLU A 571 -9.94 4.31 -15.60
CA GLU A 571 -9.33 3.73 -14.39
C GLU A 571 -8.98 2.25 -14.61
N LYS A 572 -9.90 1.48 -15.20
CA LYS A 572 -9.68 0.06 -15.48
C LYS A 572 -8.62 -0.20 -16.54
N LEU A 573 -8.49 0.67 -17.54
CA LEU A 573 -7.40 0.59 -18.52
C LEU A 573 -6.06 0.87 -17.84
N LYS A 574 -5.97 1.91 -17.00
CA LYS A 574 -4.75 2.24 -16.24
C LYS A 574 -4.30 1.14 -15.28
N GLU A 575 -5.23 0.38 -14.69
CA GLU A 575 -4.91 -0.79 -13.86
C GLU A 575 -4.27 -1.96 -14.64
N LYS A 576 -4.49 -2.04 -15.97
CA LYS A 576 -4.12 -3.20 -16.80
C LYS A 576 -2.90 -2.98 -17.69
N VAL A 577 -2.40 -1.75 -17.74
CA VAL A 577 -1.31 -1.34 -18.64
C VAL A 577 0.01 -1.28 -17.86
N ASP A 578 1.11 -1.51 -18.58
CA ASP A 578 2.45 -1.38 -18.01
C ASP A 578 2.68 0.03 -17.42
N VAL A 579 3.38 0.08 -16.29
CA VAL A 579 3.58 1.31 -15.48
C VAL A 579 4.14 2.48 -16.30
N SER A 580 4.96 2.19 -17.32
CA SER A 580 5.57 3.19 -18.21
C SER A 580 4.58 3.84 -19.20
N LEU A 581 3.44 3.20 -19.47
CA LEU A 581 2.48 3.62 -20.49
C LEU A 581 1.18 4.20 -19.90
N ILE A 582 1.02 4.18 -18.57
CA ILE A 582 -0.17 4.68 -17.86
C ILE A 582 -0.47 6.15 -18.22
N GLU A 583 0.55 6.99 -18.34
CA GLU A 583 0.37 8.42 -18.65
C GLU A 583 -0.17 8.67 -20.07
N ARG A 584 -0.01 7.71 -20.99
CA ARG A 584 -0.52 7.84 -22.37
C ARG A 584 -2.02 7.57 -22.47
N ILE A 585 -2.64 7.04 -21.43
CA ILE A 585 -4.08 6.77 -21.38
C ILE A 585 -4.78 7.99 -20.78
N ASN A 586 -5.54 8.67 -21.63
CA ASN A 586 -6.32 9.83 -21.27
C ASN A 586 -7.63 9.81 -22.06
N LEU A 587 -8.78 9.77 -21.38
CA LEU A 587 -10.11 9.82 -22.00
C LEU A 587 -10.86 11.12 -21.67
N THR A 588 -10.15 12.17 -21.21
CA THR A 588 -10.78 13.43 -20.80
C THR A 588 -11.47 14.14 -21.96
N GLY A 589 -10.91 14.05 -23.18
CA GLY A 589 -11.53 14.64 -24.37
C GLY A 589 -12.90 14.02 -24.71
N GLU A 590 -13.06 12.72 -24.50
CA GLU A 590 -14.33 12.02 -24.68
C GLU A 590 -15.33 12.40 -23.58
N MET A 591 -14.85 12.52 -22.33
CA MET A 591 -15.67 12.99 -21.20
C MET A 591 -16.17 14.43 -21.41
N ASP A 592 -15.33 15.32 -21.95
CA ASP A 592 -15.71 16.70 -22.31
C ASP A 592 -16.74 16.71 -23.44
N THR A 593 -16.62 15.79 -24.40
CA THR A 593 -17.60 15.63 -25.49
C THR A 593 -18.97 15.26 -24.93
N PHE A 594 -19.05 14.26 -24.04
CA PHE A 594 -20.32 13.91 -23.38
C PHE A 594 -20.85 15.04 -22.50
N SER A 595 -19.99 15.75 -21.77
CA SER A 595 -20.37 16.95 -20.98
C SER A 595 -20.98 18.05 -21.85
N THR A 596 -20.45 18.22 -23.07
CA THR A 596 -20.98 19.15 -24.06
C THR A 596 -22.38 18.72 -24.52
N VAL A 597 -22.59 17.44 -24.82
CA VAL A 597 -23.92 16.89 -25.17
C VAL A 597 -24.94 17.12 -24.06
N ILE A 598 -24.55 16.88 -22.80
CA ILE A 598 -25.41 17.14 -21.62
C ILE A 598 -25.79 18.63 -21.56
N SER A 599 -24.80 19.51 -21.71
CA SER A 599 -25.01 20.97 -21.67
C SER A 599 -25.93 21.46 -22.80
N SER A 600 -25.73 20.97 -24.03
CA SER A 600 -26.59 21.27 -25.18
C SER A 600 -28.01 20.75 -24.96
N SER A 601 -28.17 19.55 -24.41
CA SER A 601 -29.49 18.98 -24.11
C SER A 601 -30.25 19.83 -23.09
N ILE A 602 -29.59 20.26 -22.00
CA ILE A 602 -30.17 21.17 -21.01
C ILE A 602 -30.54 22.52 -21.65
N GLN A 603 -29.67 23.07 -22.51
CA GLN A 603 -29.93 24.35 -23.18
C GLN A 603 -31.15 24.26 -24.11
N LEU A 604 -31.34 23.16 -24.83
CA LEU A 604 -32.52 22.95 -25.67
C LEU A 604 -33.81 22.89 -24.84
N LEU A 605 -33.80 22.20 -23.70
CA LEU A 605 -34.94 22.18 -22.77
C LEU A 605 -35.25 23.58 -22.22
N VAL A 606 -34.23 24.35 -21.85
CA VAL A 606 -34.41 25.74 -21.38
C VAL A 606 -34.98 26.62 -22.49
N GLN A 607 -34.46 26.49 -23.71
CA GLN A 607 -34.91 27.28 -24.86
C GLN A 607 -36.37 26.99 -25.22
N ASP A 608 -36.81 25.73 -25.13
CA ASP A 608 -38.21 25.36 -25.35
C ASP A 608 -39.15 26.02 -24.34
N LEU A 609 -38.80 25.92 -23.04
CA LEU A 609 -39.62 26.51 -21.98
C LEU A 609 -39.63 28.05 -22.06
N ASP A 610 -38.49 28.66 -22.38
CA ASP A 610 -38.39 30.10 -22.64
C ASP A 610 -39.28 30.52 -23.82
N ALA A 611 -39.17 29.82 -24.95
CA ALA A 611 -39.94 30.12 -26.17
C ALA A 611 -41.44 29.93 -25.95
N ALA A 612 -41.84 28.96 -25.12
CA ALA A 612 -43.23 28.79 -24.71
C ALA A 612 -43.78 29.98 -23.90
N CYS A 613 -42.92 30.68 -23.15
CA CYS A 613 -43.31 31.84 -22.35
C CYS A 613 -43.29 33.17 -23.14
N ASP A 614 -42.53 33.26 -24.24
CA ASP A 614 -42.37 34.50 -25.05
C ASP A 614 -43.68 35.12 -25.57
N PRO A 615 -44.69 34.37 -26.04
CA PRO A 615 -45.98 34.93 -26.45
C PRO A 615 -46.70 35.66 -25.31
N ALA A 616 -46.66 35.10 -24.09
CA ALA A 616 -47.26 35.73 -22.91
C ALA A 616 -46.50 37.00 -22.50
N LEU A 617 -45.16 36.99 -22.56
CA LEU A 617 -44.33 38.18 -22.31
C LEU A 617 -44.53 39.27 -23.37
N THR A 618 -44.78 38.88 -24.62
CA THR A 618 -45.10 39.81 -25.71
C THR A 618 -46.48 40.43 -25.50
N ALA A 619 -47.49 39.64 -25.10
CA ALA A 619 -48.82 40.13 -24.75
C ALA A 619 -48.77 41.13 -23.59
N MET A 620 -47.92 40.88 -22.57
CA MET A 620 -47.67 41.82 -21.47
C MET A 620 -47.19 43.19 -21.97
N SER A 621 -46.23 43.20 -22.91
CA SER A 621 -45.67 44.46 -23.45
C SER A 621 -46.63 45.26 -24.33
N LYS A 622 -47.65 44.61 -24.89
CA LYS A 622 -48.68 45.25 -25.74
C LYS A 622 -49.91 45.69 -24.95
N MET A 623 -49.98 45.37 -23.66
CA MET A 623 -51.11 45.71 -22.80
C MET A 623 -51.09 47.20 -22.45
N GLN A 624 -52.24 47.86 -22.55
CA GLN A 624 -52.35 49.31 -22.37
C GLN A 624 -52.51 49.66 -20.89
N TRP A 625 -51.39 49.65 -20.15
CA TRP A 625 -51.29 49.80 -18.69
C TRP A 625 -51.82 51.12 -18.12
N GLN A 626 -52.17 52.09 -18.96
CA GLN A 626 -52.78 53.36 -18.55
C GLN A 626 -54.27 53.24 -18.27
N ASN A 627 -54.98 52.33 -18.95
CA ASN A 627 -56.44 52.22 -18.93
C ASN A 627 -56.95 51.16 -17.92
N VAL A 628 -56.09 50.73 -17.01
CA VAL A 628 -56.42 49.76 -15.98
C VAL A 628 -57.03 50.49 -14.80
N GLU A 629 -58.36 50.41 -14.64
CA GLU A 629 -59.14 51.13 -13.62
C GLU A 629 -59.49 50.29 -12.38
N HIS A 630 -59.38 48.95 -12.46
CA HIS A 630 -59.69 48.03 -11.36
C HIS A 630 -58.62 46.96 -11.17
N VAL A 631 -58.27 46.66 -9.92
CA VAL A 631 -57.35 45.58 -9.54
C VAL A 631 -58.10 44.24 -9.58
N GLY A 632 -57.83 43.41 -10.58
CA GLY A 632 -58.34 42.03 -10.68
C GLY A 632 -57.41 40.99 -10.04
N ASP A 633 -57.90 39.76 -9.83
CA ASP A 633 -57.19 38.73 -9.06
C ASP A 633 -55.92 38.17 -9.73
N GLN A 634 -55.81 38.13 -11.08
CA GLN A 634 -54.56 37.83 -11.83
C GLN A 634 -54.60 38.41 -13.26
N SER A 635 -53.46 38.84 -13.82
CA SER A 635 -53.39 39.25 -15.23
C SER A 635 -53.36 38.02 -16.17
N PRO A 636 -53.94 38.12 -17.38
CA PRO A 636 -54.00 37.00 -18.33
C PRO A 636 -52.61 36.51 -18.77
N TYR A 637 -51.62 37.40 -18.86
CA TYR A 637 -50.24 36.99 -19.19
C TYR A 637 -49.61 36.11 -18.10
N VAL A 638 -49.83 36.42 -16.81
CA VAL A 638 -49.33 35.62 -15.67
C VAL A 638 -49.97 34.25 -15.65
N THR A 639 -51.28 34.19 -15.94
CA THR A 639 -52.01 32.91 -16.04
C THR A 639 -51.44 32.03 -17.14
N SER A 640 -51.15 32.60 -18.31
CA SER A 640 -50.53 31.86 -19.43
C SER A 640 -49.10 31.39 -19.13
N VAL A 641 -48.26 32.23 -18.49
CA VAL A 641 -46.90 31.82 -18.07
C VAL A 641 -46.95 30.68 -17.05
N ILE A 642 -47.80 30.78 -16.02
CA ILE A 642 -47.97 29.73 -15.01
C ILE A 642 -48.49 28.44 -15.65
N LEU A 643 -49.40 28.53 -16.62
CA LEU A 643 -49.93 27.37 -17.33
C LEU A 643 -48.83 26.63 -18.10
N HIS A 644 -48.00 27.36 -18.87
CA HIS A 644 -46.91 26.74 -19.62
C HIS A 644 -45.85 26.09 -18.72
N ILE A 645 -45.51 26.74 -17.60
CA ILE A 645 -44.59 26.16 -16.60
C ILE A 645 -45.20 24.90 -15.98
N LYS A 646 -46.47 24.94 -15.56
CA LYS A 646 -47.15 23.77 -14.96
C LYS A 646 -47.37 22.61 -15.91
N GLN A 647 -47.41 22.86 -17.22
CA GLN A 647 -47.53 21.80 -18.23
C GLN A 647 -46.18 21.14 -18.53
N ASN A 648 -45.13 21.94 -18.76
CA ASN A 648 -43.85 21.42 -19.28
C ASN A 648 -42.88 20.94 -18.18
N VAL A 649 -42.84 21.62 -17.03
CA VAL A 649 -41.87 21.30 -15.96
C VAL A 649 -42.09 19.91 -15.34
N PRO A 650 -43.32 19.45 -15.04
CA PRO A 650 -43.54 18.11 -14.51
C PRO A 650 -43.09 17.01 -15.47
N ILE A 651 -43.32 17.18 -16.78
CA ILE A 651 -42.90 16.21 -17.81
C ILE A 651 -41.37 16.08 -17.83
N ILE A 652 -40.66 17.21 -17.77
CA ILE A 652 -39.18 17.22 -17.72
C ILE A 652 -38.68 16.63 -16.39
N ARG A 653 -39.34 16.95 -15.27
CA ARG A 653 -39.02 16.40 -13.94
C ARG A 653 -39.14 14.88 -13.93
N ASP A 654 -40.25 14.35 -14.43
CA ASP A 654 -40.56 12.92 -14.38
C ASP A 654 -39.62 12.14 -15.33
N ASN A 655 -39.23 12.74 -16.46
CA ASN A 655 -38.23 12.17 -17.37
C ASN A 655 -36.76 12.34 -16.91
N LEU A 656 -36.48 13.20 -15.93
CA LEU A 656 -35.15 13.39 -15.34
C LEU A 656 -35.11 12.89 -13.88
N ALA A 657 -36.06 12.04 -13.47
CA ALA A 657 -36.18 11.56 -12.11
C ALA A 657 -34.92 10.81 -11.64
N SER A 658 -34.29 10.04 -12.54
CA SER A 658 -33.01 9.35 -12.32
C SER A 658 -31.81 10.31 -12.18
N THR A 659 -31.91 11.52 -12.75
CA THR A 659 -30.82 12.51 -12.75
C THR A 659 -31.24 13.89 -12.21
N ARG A 660 -31.57 13.90 -10.92
CA ARG A 660 -32.03 15.10 -10.21
C ARG A 660 -31.10 16.32 -10.30
N LYS A 661 -29.78 16.12 -10.40
CA LYS A 661 -28.81 17.23 -10.50
C LYS A 661 -29.00 18.07 -11.77
N TYR A 662 -29.34 17.44 -12.90
CA TYR A 662 -29.55 18.16 -14.16
C TYR A 662 -30.93 18.81 -14.22
N PHE A 663 -31.93 18.24 -13.54
CA PHE A 663 -33.20 18.94 -13.33
C PHE A 663 -33.00 20.25 -12.55
N THR A 664 -32.23 20.22 -11.45
CA THR A 664 -31.87 21.45 -10.71
C THR A 664 -31.09 22.44 -11.60
N GLN A 665 -30.13 21.95 -12.40
CA GLN A 665 -29.36 22.80 -13.32
C GLN A 665 -30.25 23.42 -14.40
N PHE A 666 -31.21 22.68 -14.93
CA PHE A 666 -32.24 23.16 -15.84
C PHE A 666 -33.06 24.29 -15.21
N CYS A 667 -33.60 24.09 -14.00
CA CYS A 667 -34.37 25.12 -13.29
C CYS A 667 -33.56 26.41 -13.06
N ILE A 668 -32.30 26.27 -12.64
CA ILE A 668 -31.41 27.41 -12.41
C ILE A 668 -31.12 28.14 -13.73
N LYS A 669 -30.82 27.40 -14.81
CA LYS A 669 -30.53 27.99 -16.13
C LYS A 669 -31.76 28.67 -16.73
N PHE A 670 -32.94 28.07 -16.58
CA PHE A 670 -34.21 28.67 -16.96
C PHE A 670 -34.46 29.96 -16.18
N ALA A 671 -34.38 29.95 -14.85
CA ALA A 671 -34.55 31.15 -14.04
C ALA A 671 -33.59 32.28 -14.46
N ASN A 672 -32.31 31.95 -14.67
CA ASN A 672 -31.28 32.90 -15.11
C ASN A 672 -31.52 33.47 -16.51
N SER A 673 -32.21 32.74 -17.40
CA SER A 673 -32.60 33.22 -18.73
C SER A 673 -33.91 34.01 -18.71
N PHE A 674 -34.89 33.51 -17.99
CA PHE A 674 -36.25 34.04 -17.91
C PHE A 674 -36.30 35.37 -17.13
N ILE A 675 -35.62 35.48 -15.98
CA ILE A 675 -35.68 36.68 -15.12
C ILE A 675 -35.20 37.94 -15.88
N PRO A 676 -34.04 37.96 -16.57
CA PRO A 676 -33.62 39.13 -17.34
C PRO A 676 -34.57 39.47 -18.49
N LYS A 677 -35.11 38.46 -19.19
CA LYS A 677 -36.10 38.65 -20.26
C LYS A 677 -37.37 39.29 -19.72
N PHE A 678 -37.90 38.76 -18.60
CA PHE A 678 -39.07 39.31 -17.92
C PHE A 678 -38.86 40.77 -17.53
N ILE A 679 -37.73 41.09 -16.90
CA ILE A 679 -37.36 42.48 -16.53
C ILE A 679 -37.29 43.39 -17.76
N THR A 680 -36.74 42.90 -18.88
CA THR A 680 -36.64 43.68 -20.13
C THR A 680 -38.02 44.00 -20.69
N HIS A 681 -38.94 43.02 -20.73
CA HIS A 681 -40.32 43.25 -21.16
C HIS A 681 -41.08 44.17 -20.21
N LEU A 682 -40.78 44.09 -18.91
CA LEU A 682 -41.32 44.95 -17.87
C LEU A 682 -40.95 46.43 -18.10
N PHE A 683 -39.70 46.72 -18.47
CA PHE A 683 -39.28 48.09 -18.82
C PHE A 683 -39.93 48.65 -20.09
N LYS A 684 -40.40 47.81 -21.01
CA LYS A 684 -41.11 48.23 -22.23
C LYS A 684 -42.55 48.70 -21.98
N CYS A 685 -43.13 48.41 -20.80
CA CYS A 685 -44.55 48.61 -20.50
C CYS A 685 -44.96 50.06 -20.09
N LYS A 686 -44.16 51.10 -20.37
CA LYS A 686 -44.43 52.48 -19.91
C LYS A 686 -45.27 53.29 -20.93
N PRO A 687 -46.23 54.12 -20.49
CA PRO A 687 -46.50 54.58 -19.11
C PRO A 687 -47.52 53.71 -18.35
N ILE A 688 -47.37 53.56 -17.03
CA ILE A 688 -48.21 52.73 -16.14
C ILE A 688 -49.04 53.64 -15.21
N SER A 689 -50.34 53.36 -15.00
CA SER A 689 -51.19 54.09 -14.05
C SER A 689 -50.95 53.64 -12.59
N MET A 690 -51.36 54.43 -11.59
CA MET A 690 -51.24 54.07 -10.16
C MET A 690 -51.95 52.74 -9.84
N VAL A 691 -53.14 52.52 -10.42
CA VAL A 691 -53.91 51.27 -10.26
C VAL A 691 -53.25 50.08 -11.00
N GLY A 692 -52.62 50.33 -12.16
CA GLY A 692 -51.81 49.33 -12.84
C GLY A 692 -50.58 48.88 -12.04
N ALA A 693 -49.95 49.80 -11.30
CA ALA A 693 -48.86 49.49 -10.38
C ALA A 693 -49.33 48.69 -9.15
N GLU A 694 -50.51 49.01 -8.61
CA GLU A 694 -51.15 48.22 -7.54
C GLU A 694 -51.52 46.80 -8.01
N GLN A 695 -51.97 46.62 -9.25
CA GLN A 695 -52.23 45.30 -9.82
C GLN A 695 -50.94 44.47 -10.03
N TRP A 696 -49.80 45.10 -10.28
CA TRP A 696 -48.49 44.41 -10.31
C TRP A 696 -48.04 44.00 -8.90
N LEU A 697 -48.25 44.87 -7.92
CA LEU A 697 -47.95 44.61 -6.51
C LEU A 697 -48.86 43.52 -5.92
N GLY A 698 -50.14 43.47 -6.28
CA GLY A 698 -51.08 42.41 -5.88
C GLY A 698 -50.70 41.05 -6.45
N GLN A 699 -50.13 41.01 -7.67
CA GLN A 699 -49.62 39.79 -8.32
C GLN A 699 -48.29 39.29 -7.75
N ARG A 700 -47.69 40.02 -6.81
CA ARG A 700 -46.47 39.64 -6.06
C ARG A 700 -46.72 38.57 -5.01
N GLN A 701 -47.98 38.42 -4.54
CA GLN A 701 -48.36 37.40 -3.56
C GLN A 701 -49.26 36.35 -4.22
N PRO A 702 -48.85 35.07 -4.28
CA PRO A 702 -49.80 34.03 -4.58
C PRO A 702 -50.80 33.96 -3.43
N ARG A 703 -52.04 34.41 -3.64
CA ARG A 703 -53.19 34.06 -2.79
C ARG A 703 -53.46 32.56 -2.94
N SER A 704 -52.61 31.73 -2.36
CA SER A 704 -52.91 30.32 -2.16
C SER A 704 -52.47 29.92 -0.75
N SER A 705 -53.45 29.49 0.02
CA SER A 705 -53.42 29.08 1.42
C SER A 705 -52.61 27.78 1.69
N LYS A 706 -51.55 27.50 0.91
CA LYS A 706 -50.74 26.28 1.01
C LYS A 706 -49.24 26.53 1.27
N GLN A 707 -48.85 27.69 1.77
CA GLN A 707 -47.44 28.00 2.08
C GLN A 707 -46.99 27.58 3.51
N ARG A 708 -47.66 26.60 4.13
CA ARG A 708 -47.30 26.05 5.45
C ARG A 708 -46.58 24.69 5.43
N GLN A 709 -46.18 24.18 4.27
CA GLN A 709 -45.49 22.87 4.17
C GLN A 709 -44.05 22.93 3.62
N ALA A 710 -43.44 24.11 3.51
CA ALA A 710 -42.03 24.24 3.09
C ALA A 710 -41.02 24.00 4.22
N HIS A 711 -41.45 23.64 5.44
CA HIS A 711 -40.57 23.38 6.58
C HIS A 711 -39.91 21.98 6.59
N LEU A 712 -40.00 21.20 5.50
CA LEU A 712 -39.56 19.80 5.49
C LEU A 712 -38.38 19.45 4.56
N PHE A 713 -37.81 20.42 3.84
CA PHE A 713 -36.56 20.18 3.10
C PHE A 713 -35.53 21.26 3.44
N GLY A 714 -34.64 20.90 4.36
CA GLY A 714 -33.58 21.76 4.87
C GLY A 714 -32.65 22.27 3.78
N SER A 715 -32.58 23.58 3.64
CA SER A 715 -31.43 24.28 3.08
C SER A 715 -31.37 25.69 3.65
N GLU A 716 -31.27 25.81 4.98
CA GLU A 716 -30.77 27.04 5.61
C GLU A 716 -29.28 27.17 5.29
N LYS A 717 -28.95 27.97 4.27
CA LYS A 717 -27.69 28.73 4.09
C LYS A 717 -27.56 29.16 2.62
N LEU A 718 -28.33 30.17 2.20
CA LEU A 718 -28.03 30.89 0.96
C LEU A 718 -28.72 32.26 0.93
N CYS A 719 -28.47 33.09 1.94
CA CYS A 719 -28.42 34.56 1.82
C CYS A 719 -28.16 35.19 3.19
N SER A 720 -26.90 35.51 3.49
CA SER A 720 -26.57 36.59 4.43
C SER A 720 -26.18 37.81 3.60
N PRO A 721 -26.88 38.95 3.67
CA PRO A 721 -26.46 40.14 2.93
C PRO A 721 -25.40 40.90 3.73
N HIS A 722 -24.24 41.15 3.11
CA HIS A 722 -23.33 42.22 3.51
C HIS A 722 -24.00 43.59 3.22
N PRO A 723 -23.90 44.60 4.09
CA PRO A 723 -24.48 45.91 3.83
C PRO A 723 -23.57 46.70 2.89
N ALA A 724 -23.95 46.82 1.62
CA ALA A 724 -23.34 47.78 0.70
C ALA A 724 -24.01 49.16 0.90
N SER A 725 -23.16 50.15 1.15
CA SER A 725 -23.47 51.57 1.38
C SER A 725 -24.39 52.17 0.32
N LEU A 726 -25.51 52.74 0.77
CA LEU A 726 -26.44 53.56 -0.03
C LEU A 726 -25.84 54.96 -0.33
N PRO A 727 -26.01 55.52 -1.54
CA PRO A 727 -25.86 56.96 -1.76
C PRO A 727 -27.14 57.69 -1.28
N PRO A 728 -27.02 58.84 -0.59
CA PRO A 728 -28.17 59.56 -0.05
C PRO A 728 -28.74 60.51 -1.11
N SER A 729 -29.61 59.99 -1.98
CA SER A 729 -30.62 60.76 -2.75
C SER A 729 -31.17 59.92 -3.92
N ALA A 730 -32.11 59.02 -3.64
CA ALA A 730 -32.93 58.41 -4.68
C ALA A 730 -34.40 58.44 -4.24
N PRO A 731 -35.35 58.77 -5.13
CA PRO A 731 -36.76 58.89 -4.78
C PRO A 731 -37.34 57.51 -4.38
N PRO A 732 -38.42 57.48 -3.56
CA PRO A 732 -38.96 56.26 -2.96
C PRO A 732 -39.37 55.17 -3.97
N CYS A 733 -39.74 55.53 -5.22
CA CYS A 733 -40.05 54.57 -6.28
C CYS A 733 -38.88 53.64 -6.68
N SER A 734 -37.63 54.01 -6.38
CA SER A 734 -36.42 53.24 -6.75
C SER A 734 -36.18 52.06 -5.82
N LEU A 735 -36.51 52.21 -4.53
CA LEU A 735 -36.34 51.21 -3.48
C LEU A 735 -37.41 50.11 -3.57
N GLU A 736 -38.65 50.46 -3.93
CA GLU A 736 -39.72 49.48 -4.19
C GLU A 736 -39.46 48.61 -5.42
N PHE A 737 -38.75 49.14 -6.42
CA PHE A 737 -38.33 48.41 -7.62
C PHE A 737 -37.27 47.35 -7.31
N TYR A 738 -36.30 47.66 -6.44
CA TYR A 738 -35.29 46.71 -5.99
C TYR A 738 -35.88 45.61 -5.09
N ALA A 739 -36.86 45.94 -4.24
CA ALA A 739 -37.59 44.94 -3.46
C ALA A 739 -38.46 44.02 -4.33
N SER A 740 -39.05 44.55 -5.42
CA SER A 740 -39.85 43.76 -6.37
C SER A 740 -39.02 42.75 -7.16
N ARG A 741 -37.75 43.07 -7.42
CA ARG A 741 -36.78 42.15 -8.05
C ARG A 741 -36.53 40.89 -7.21
N HIS A 742 -36.49 40.99 -5.88
CA HIS A 742 -36.20 39.85 -5.02
C HIS A 742 -37.39 38.91 -4.79
N VAL A 743 -38.62 39.44 -4.73
CA VAL A 743 -39.82 38.63 -4.37
C VAL A 743 -40.47 37.93 -5.56
N TYR A 744 -40.33 38.45 -6.79
CA TYR A 744 -40.80 37.74 -7.99
C TYR A 744 -39.93 36.50 -8.29
N ILE A 745 -38.64 36.56 -7.92
CA ILE A 745 -37.72 35.42 -7.95
C ILE A 745 -38.19 34.35 -6.95
N ASP A 746 -38.65 34.72 -5.76
CA ASP A 746 -39.23 33.78 -4.78
C ASP A 746 -40.55 33.16 -5.26
N GLY A 747 -41.39 33.90 -5.99
CA GLY A 747 -42.62 33.37 -6.58
C GLY A 747 -42.38 32.36 -7.70
N VAL A 748 -41.43 32.66 -8.59
CA VAL A 748 -41.01 31.74 -9.67
C VAL A 748 -40.24 30.54 -9.09
N ALA A 749 -39.39 30.74 -8.09
CA ALA A 749 -38.71 29.67 -7.38
C ALA A 749 -39.69 28.76 -6.62
N SER A 750 -40.71 29.33 -5.96
CA SER A 750 -41.78 28.59 -5.30
C SER A 750 -42.59 27.76 -6.30
N ALA A 751 -42.92 28.32 -7.47
CA ALA A 751 -43.62 27.61 -8.54
C ALA A 751 -42.77 26.56 -9.30
N LEU A 752 -41.43 26.69 -9.28
CA LEU A 752 -40.49 25.70 -9.82
C LEU A 752 -40.19 24.57 -8.82
N LEU A 753 -40.38 24.81 -7.51
CA LEU A 753 -40.11 23.88 -6.42
C LEU A 753 -41.36 23.12 -5.92
N SER A 754 -42.57 23.63 -6.19
CA SER A 754 -43.86 22.98 -5.94
C SER A 754 -44.34 22.18 -7.15
#